data_AF-A0A9E6MGL3-F1
#
_entry.id   AF-A0A9E6MGL3-F1
#
_cell.length_a   1.000
_cell.length_b   1.000
_cell.length_c   1.000
_cell.angle_alpha   90.00
_cell.angle_beta   90.00
_cell.angle_gamma   90.00
#
_symmetry.space_group_name_H-M   'P 1'
#
loop_
_entity.id
_entity.type
_entity.pdbx_description
1 polymer ?
#
loop_
_entity_poly.entity_id
_entity_poly.type
_entity_poly.pdbx_seq_one_letter_code
_entity_poly.pdbx_strand_id
1 'polypeptide(L)'
;MRVLPRVYVIGFGITLFLASLLNSSTAYAYTVGDLPLNRSWYNNAEYSAWYKCNYESGTQFGTRGAIWFTNSWGWYYSMGVTVDDGTNSVAVNINGSAYGCRDGADGQHIYATDVAPSGTEGWRLTLLSSTTLDRGSLPSPAQRNYSDEGGSIGATLDVSGLATNNASADDSQTIIIDIYRCFYANGTTGTCYTDPVPVTVTRRKKPNPWTSTSTTQVKVTSPVGAVVGPTQNVTAYPGDRLDWYHSVTVSNFAAGSGAIEISTSQHRRNGWFQDQVGPTLTFSGNSTQDVADVYGQYTVQASDVGKVLCETMVRNPSSYVSGAVDNPPACATIRSNYSLYPQSMLNNQALSTLFTGQSLSPSNPAQILEQVINIGPASDVDNQYAVYDFKIPSGSVGNVASFFQTTGTPGANVGGVFGSSNGQPAFTIANYASGSGCSWLASQPAYSGKIVCIGTTTSGTVKFPAGVTSLTSSASGITADTTSIKADDYAIGDTVCRIVAVSGYDYLHTSSSDHRISYPGCVTIGKRPLVQVWGGDIRVGAGALSTSGYASSNSSIIAQPRVTDDGTYGSWGEYGLLVPLNGQIDSASAATTSGKTGAAISQSASSRNVLSFANTTIPYGRWGATGAFPGIVNSPVLLGTAGAAGPAINVDTLPSGITNAGASNLTLQGTLSSPRTVVVRTTGTVTISGNLVLGAYPVSGANVAQIVVIAQNIIIQPSVTKVDAWLVAQPSSATTGGTISTCDVAQNPYYLGLSASVCNTQLQVNGPVMARELQLRRTYGAEKNIGGVNYPAEILNFRPDAFLWELNYGESQGDLTTVSTRELPPRY
;
A
#
# COMPACT_ATOMS: atom_id res chain seq x y z
N MET A 1 30.09 -21.74 46.86
CA MET A 1 30.29 -22.08 48.29
C MET A 1 29.11 -21.56 49.08
N ARG A 2 28.61 -22.38 50.02
CA ARG A 2 27.57 -22.04 51.00
C ARG A 2 27.88 -20.71 51.72
N VAL A 3 26.87 -19.92 52.07
CA VAL A 3 26.23 -19.85 53.41
C VAL A 3 25.18 -18.72 53.43
N LEU A 4 24.01 -19.08 53.96
CA LEU A 4 22.80 -18.35 54.40
C LEU A 4 22.86 -16.83 54.70
N PRO A 5 21.70 -16.14 54.59
CA PRO A 5 21.29 -15.07 55.52
C PRO A 5 20.05 -15.53 56.34
N ARG A 6 20.13 -15.68 57.66
CA ARG A 6 20.02 -14.66 58.73
C ARG A 6 18.69 -13.88 58.73
N VAL A 7 17.85 -14.34 59.66
CA VAL A 7 16.58 -13.80 60.17
C VAL A 7 16.83 -12.54 61.00
N TYR A 8 15.94 -11.54 60.88
CA TYR A 8 15.82 -10.42 61.82
C TYR A 8 14.35 -10.25 62.29
N VAL A 9 14.17 -10.40 63.62
CA VAL A 9 13.46 -9.58 64.67
C VAL A 9 12.14 -8.82 64.27
N ILE A 10 11.02 -8.71 65.03
CA ILE A 10 10.75 -8.11 66.36
C ILE A 10 9.29 -8.39 66.87
N GLY A 11 9.15 -8.54 68.21
CA GLY A 11 8.01 -8.35 69.17
C GLY A 11 6.62 -7.85 68.71
N PHE A 12 5.50 -8.15 69.38
CA PHE A 12 5.24 -7.99 70.83
C PHE A 12 3.84 -8.57 71.22
N GLY A 13 3.70 -9.03 72.47
CA GLY A 13 2.51 -8.82 73.31
C GLY A 13 1.30 -9.76 73.17
N ILE A 14 1.18 -10.76 74.06
CA ILE A 14 -0.11 -11.38 74.41
C ILE A 14 -0.46 -10.98 75.85
N THR A 15 -1.51 -10.18 75.94
CA THR A 15 -2.18 -9.76 77.17
C THR A 15 -3.00 -10.91 77.75
N LEU A 16 -2.81 -11.16 79.05
CA LEU A 16 -3.76 -11.84 79.92
C LEU A 16 -5.14 -11.18 79.83
N PHE A 17 -6.19 -11.98 79.70
CA PHE A 17 -7.44 -11.72 80.42
C PHE A 17 -8.08 -13.03 80.88
N LEU A 18 -8.19 -13.13 82.21
CA LEU A 18 -8.93 -14.14 82.94
C LEU A 18 -10.45 -13.90 82.84
N ALA A 19 -11.18 -14.97 83.15
CA ALA A 19 -12.56 -15.05 83.63
C ALA A 19 -13.66 -15.10 82.56
N SER A 20 -14.20 -16.30 82.33
CA SER A 20 -15.38 -16.75 83.08
C SER A 20 -15.89 -18.08 82.51
N LEU A 21 -15.96 -19.10 83.36
CA LEU A 21 -16.99 -20.15 83.46
C LEU A 21 -16.42 -21.33 84.25
N LEU A 22 -16.23 -21.08 85.55
CA LEU A 22 -16.39 -22.10 86.58
C LEU A 22 -17.88 -22.42 86.64
N ASN A 23 -18.27 -23.61 86.19
CA ASN A 23 -19.41 -24.37 86.72
C ASN A 23 -19.43 -25.76 86.07
N SER A 24 -18.63 -26.67 86.60
CA SER A 24 -19.11 -28.02 86.88
C SER A 24 -18.26 -28.59 88.03
N SER A 25 -18.98 -29.09 89.03
CA SER A 25 -18.49 -29.60 90.28
C SER A 25 -17.61 -30.86 90.07
N THR A 26 -16.54 -30.95 90.87
CA THR A 26 -15.56 -32.05 91.00
C THR A 26 -14.33 -32.03 90.08
N ALA A 27 -13.39 -31.12 90.36
CA ALA A 27 -11.99 -31.33 90.01
C ALA A 27 -11.22 -31.75 91.28
N TYR A 28 -10.96 -33.04 91.43
CA TYR A 28 -9.96 -33.53 92.38
C TYR A 28 -8.57 -33.16 91.83
N ALA A 29 -7.80 -32.39 92.59
CA ALA A 29 -6.39 -32.18 92.31
C ALA A 29 -5.62 -33.49 92.57
N TYR A 30 -5.08 -34.12 91.52
CA TYR A 30 -4.22 -35.28 91.63
C TYR A 30 -2.75 -34.85 91.54
N THR A 31 -1.95 -35.28 92.50
CA THR A 31 -0.50 -35.10 92.50
C THR A 31 0.13 -35.89 91.35
N VAL A 32 0.88 -35.19 90.50
CA VAL A 32 1.64 -35.71 89.37
C VAL A 32 2.78 -36.60 89.90
N GLY A 33 2.57 -37.91 89.92
CA GLY A 33 3.53 -38.89 90.46
C GLY A 33 3.66 -40.17 89.63
N ASP A 34 2.60 -40.62 88.94
CA ASP A 34 2.66 -41.78 88.05
C ASP A 34 1.89 -41.44 86.76
N LEU A 35 2.53 -40.88 85.73
CA LEU A 35 1.96 -40.96 84.37
C LEU A 35 2.27 -42.36 83.80
N PRO A 36 1.60 -42.83 82.72
CA PRO A 36 1.91 -44.13 82.12
C PRO A 36 3.32 -44.13 81.49
N LEU A 37 4.38 -44.31 82.28
CA LEU A 37 5.78 -44.17 81.85
C LEU A 37 6.26 -45.28 80.90
N ASN A 38 5.47 -46.35 80.71
CA ASN A 38 5.88 -47.54 79.92
C ASN A 38 5.43 -47.52 78.44
N ARG A 39 4.79 -46.45 77.93
CA ARG A 39 4.41 -46.32 76.51
C ARG A 39 4.59 -44.89 76.00
N SER A 40 5.22 -44.72 74.82
CA SER A 40 5.53 -43.39 74.26
C SER A 40 4.32 -42.63 73.73
N TRP A 41 3.26 -43.34 73.33
CA TRP A 41 2.03 -42.75 72.80
C TRP A 41 0.84 -43.55 73.34
N TYR A 42 -0.15 -42.86 73.92
CA TYR A 42 -1.40 -43.45 74.38
C TYR A 42 -2.54 -42.48 74.12
N ASN A 43 -3.76 -42.99 73.98
CA ASN A 43 -4.95 -42.16 73.81
C ASN A 43 -5.81 -42.11 75.08
N ASN A 44 -6.89 -41.34 75.05
CA ASN A 44 -7.73 -41.14 76.24
C ASN A 44 -8.44 -42.43 76.70
N ALA A 45 -8.77 -43.35 75.78
CA ALA A 45 -9.36 -44.63 76.13
C ALA A 45 -8.34 -45.54 76.85
N GLU A 46 -7.09 -45.57 76.38
CA GLU A 46 -6.00 -46.29 77.02
C GLU A 46 -5.65 -45.72 78.38
N TYR A 47 -5.59 -44.39 78.48
CA TYR A 47 -5.42 -43.69 79.75
C TYR A 47 -6.53 -44.05 80.74
N SER A 48 -7.79 -44.13 80.29
CA SER A 48 -8.90 -44.57 81.12
C SER A 48 -8.69 -45.99 81.65
N ALA A 49 -8.31 -46.95 80.79
CA ALA A 49 -8.03 -48.33 81.22
C ALA A 49 -6.89 -48.40 82.26
N TRP A 50 -5.82 -47.63 82.08
CA TRP A 50 -4.74 -47.48 83.05
C TRP A 50 -5.23 -46.86 84.37
N TYR A 51 -6.02 -45.79 84.29
CA TYR A 51 -6.52 -45.08 85.46
C TYR A 51 -7.38 -46.01 86.33
N LYS A 52 -8.25 -46.81 85.69
CA LYS A 52 -9.07 -47.80 86.40
C LYS A 52 -8.19 -48.74 87.24
N CYS A 53 -7.25 -49.43 86.60
CA CYS A 53 -6.36 -50.37 87.30
C CYS A 53 -5.58 -49.79 88.48
N ASN A 54 -5.17 -48.52 88.39
CA ASN A 54 -4.27 -47.94 89.40
C ASN A 54 -5.00 -47.15 90.49
N TYR A 55 -6.17 -46.58 90.19
CA TYR A 55 -6.83 -45.62 91.09
C TYR A 55 -8.32 -45.88 91.32
N GLU A 56 -9.02 -46.61 90.46
CA GLU A 56 -10.45 -46.87 90.66
C GLU A 56 -10.67 -48.09 91.57
N SER A 57 -11.32 -47.84 92.70
CA SER A 57 -11.59 -48.86 93.72
C SER A 57 -12.38 -50.05 93.17
N GLY A 58 -11.93 -51.27 93.45
CA GLY A 58 -12.55 -52.52 92.99
C GLY A 58 -12.08 -52.98 91.61
N THR A 59 -11.23 -52.21 90.93
CA THR A 59 -10.77 -52.54 89.58
C THR A 59 -9.26 -52.85 89.46
N GLN A 60 -8.56 -52.95 90.60
CA GLN A 60 -7.09 -53.05 90.66
C GLN A 60 -6.48 -54.40 90.26
N PHE A 61 -7.32 -55.39 89.94
CA PHE A 61 -6.93 -56.75 89.56
C PHE A 61 -7.41 -57.10 88.16
N GLY A 62 -6.74 -58.07 87.52
CA GLY A 62 -7.06 -58.53 86.16
C GLY A 62 -6.56 -57.60 85.06
N THR A 63 -7.34 -57.47 83.99
CA THR A 63 -7.00 -56.71 82.78
C THR A 63 -8.12 -55.73 82.43
N ARG A 64 -7.80 -54.50 81.98
CA ARG A 64 -8.77 -53.49 81.53
C ARG A 64 -8.64 -53.22 80.04
N GLY A 65 -9.75 -53.26 79.31
CA GLY A 65 -9.76 -53.01 77.87
C GLY A 65 -10.18 -51.58 77.50
N ALA A 66 -9.38 -50.90 76.68
CA ALA A 66 -9.68 -49.62 76.04
C ALA A 66 -10.23 -49.76 74.61
N ILE A 67 -11.40 -49.20 74.29
CA ILE A 67 -11.92 -49.11 72.90
C ILE A 67 -12.04 -47.65 72.49
N TRP A 68 -11.76 -47.35 71.23
CA TRP A 68 -11.99 -46.04 70.63
C TRP A 68 -12.38 -46.15 69.16
N PHE A 69 -12.91 -45.05 68.64
CA PHE A 69 -13.34 -44.91 67.24
C PHE A 69 -12.43 -43.93 66.51
N THR A 70 -12.14 -44.21 65.24
CA THR A 70 -11.49 -43.29 64.31
C THR A 70 -12.04 -43.45 62.90
N ASN A 71 -12.15 -42.36 62.13
CA ASN A 71 -12.40 -42.44 60.68
C ASN A 71 -11.28 -41.79 59.85
N SER A 72 -10.22 -41.33 60.50
CA SER A 72 -9.05 -40.80 59.82
C SER A 72 -8.06 -41.93 59.53
N TRP A 73 -7.48 -41.93 58.34
CA TRP A 73 -6.36 -42.79 57.98
C TRP A 73 -5.11 -42.29 58.71
N GLY A 74 -5.02 -42.59 60.00
CA GLY A 74 -4.01 -42.09 60.93
C GLY A 74 -3.39 -43.20 61.78
N TRP A 75 -2.50 -42.78 62.68
CA TRP A 75 -1.80 -43.64 63.63
C TRP A 75 -2.80 -44.40 64.53
N TYR A 76 -2.44 -45.60 64.99
CA TYR A 76 -3.33 -46.47 65.78
C TYR A 76 -4.02 -45.76 66.96
N TYR A 77 -3.32 -44.83 67.60
CA TYR A 77 -3.78 -44.04 68.75
C TYR A 77 -4.72 -42.88 68.40
N SER A 78 -4.98 -42.60 67.13
CA SER A 78 -5.91 -41.53 66.73
C SER A 78 -7.34 -41.85 67.18
N MET A 79 -8.00 -40.84 67.75
CA MET A 79 -9.39 -40.90 68.21
C MET A 79 -10.21 -39.81 67.55
N GLY A 80 -11.50 -40.07 67.37
CA GLY A 80 -12.49 -39.11 66.87
C GLY A 80 -12.85 -39.34 65.40
N VAL A 81 -14.00 -38.80 65.03
CA VAL A 81 -14.60 -38.95 63.70
C VAL A 81 -14.75 -37.56 63.08
N THR A 82 -14.10 -37.29 61.95
CA THR A 82 -14.20 -36.01 61.26
C THR A 82 -15.00 -36.13 59.96
N VAL A 83 -16.00 -35.27 59.75
CA VAL A 83 -16.86 -35.29 58.56
C VAL A 83 -17.05 -33.90 57.95
N ASP A 84 -17.29 -33.83 56.64
CA ASP A 84 -17.64 -32.58 55.96
C ASP A 84 -19.13 -32.22 56.16
N ASP A 85 -19.49 -30.96 55.88
CA ASP A 85 -20.87 -30.48 55.97
C ASP A 85 -21.82 -31.31 55.08
N GLY A 86 -23.03 -31.60 55.57
CA GLY A 86 -24.02 -32.43 54.86
C GLY A 86 -23.78 -33.95 54.90
N THR A 87 -22.69 -34.44 55.50
CA THR A 87 -22.44 -35.88 55.68
C THR A 87 -23.38 -36.47 56.75
N ASN A 88 -24.13 -37.51 56.41
CA ASN A 88 -25.05 -38.21 57.33
C ASN A 88 -24.52 -39.54 57.85
N SER A 89 -23.56 -40.16 57.17
CA SER A 89 -22.96 -41.44 57.58
C SER A 89 -21.50 -41.52 57.15
N VAL A 90 -20.67 -42.19 57.93
CA VAL A 90 -19.23 -42.31 57.68
C VAL A 90 -18.67 -43.66 58.13
N ALA A 91 -17.73 -44.21 57.38
CA ALA A 91 -17.01 -45.41 57.78
C ALA A 91 -16.07 -45.11 58.96
N VAL A 92 -16.05 -45.96 59.97
CA VAL A 92 -15.23 -45.85 61.17
C VAL A 92 -14.50 -47.17 61.45
N ASN A 93 -13.34 -47.09 62.07
CA ASN A 93 -12.62 -48.21 62.66
C ASN A 93 -12.79 -48.17 64.18
N ILE A 94 -13.22 -49.29 64.74
CA ILE A 94 -13.28 -49.54 66.17
C ILE A 94 -11.98 -50.26 66.54
N ASN A 95 -11.09 -49.54 67.21
CA ASN A 95 -9.80 -50.05 67.65
C ASN A 95 -9.88 -50.39 69.14
N GLY A 96 -8.93 -51.17 69.63
CA GLY A 96 -8.79 -51.32 71.06
C GLY A 96 -7.55 -52.02 71.53
N SER A 97 -7.13 -51.72 72.75
CA SER A 97 -6.00 -52.36 73.44
C SER A 97 -6.39 -52.78 74.85
N ALA A 98 -5.47 -53.42 75.57
CA ALA A 98 -5.65 -53.86 76.94
C ALA A 98 -4.53 -53.33 77.84
N TYR A 99 -4.79 -53.24 79.14
CA TYR A 99 -3.81 -52.87 80.15
C TYR A 99 -3.88 -53.85 81.32
N GLY A 100 -2.73 -54.44 81.68
CA GLY A 100 -2.62 -55.38 82.79
C GLY A 100 -2.57 -54.66 84.14
N CYS A 101 -3.52 -54.96 85.04
CA CYS A 101 -3.50 -54.48 86.42
C CYS A 101 -2.52 -55.31 87.28
N ARG A 102 -2.74 -55.42 88.61
CA ARG A 102 -1.80 -56.07 89.53
C ARG A 102 -1.51 -57.54 89.21
N ASP A 103 -2.55 -58.29 88.84
CA ASP A 103 -2.50 -59.71 88.51
C ASP A 103 -2.94 -59.90 87.04
N GLY A 104 -2.35 -59.10 86.14
CA GLY A 104 -2.69 -59.06 84.73
C GLY A 104 -2.45 -60.39 84.01
N ALA A 105 -3.01 -60.52 82.81
CA ALA A 105 -2.87 -61.72 81.99
C ALA A 105 -1.45 -61.81 81.35
N ASP A 106 -0.46 -62.22 82.14
CA ASP A 106 0.96 -62.32 81.75
C ASP A 106 1.18 -63.10 80.45
N GLY A 107 1.76 -62.44 79.44
CA GLY A 107 2.11 -63.05 78.15
C GLY A 107 0.91 -63.47 77.29
N GLN A 108 -0.32 -63.09 77.65
CA GLN A 108 -1.52 -63.54 76.95
C GLN A 108 -1.94 -62.62 75.82
N HIS A 109 -2.47 -63.22 74.75
CA HIS A 109 -3.09 -62.51 73.64
C HIS A 109 -4.59 -62.29 73.91
N ILE A 110 -5.05 -61.06 73.74
CA ILE A 110 -6.34 -60.59 74.28
C ILE A 110 -7.29 -60.23 73.13
N TYR A 111 -8.55 -60.64 73.28
CA TYR A 111 -9.62 -60.29 72.35
C TYR A 111 -10.83 -59.72 73.11
N ALA A 112 -11.62 -58.90 72.42
CA ALA A 112 -13.01 -58.66 72.78
C ALA A 112 -13.90 -59.41 71.78
N THR A 113 -14.69 -60.38 72.26
CA THR A 113 -15.63 -61.16 71.44
C THR A 113 -17.06 -60.68 71.65
N ASP A 114 -17.97 -61.10 70.76
CA ASP A 114 -19.38 -60.72 70.77
C ASP A 114 -19.60 -59.19 70.76
N VAL A 115 -18.68 -58.47 70.10
CA VAL A 115 -18.73 -57.01 69.97
C VAL A 115 -19.98 -56.64 69.18
N ALA A 116 -20.92 -56.01 69.88
CA ALA A 116 -22.18 -55.55 69.29
C ALA A 116 -22.58 -54.19 69.87
N PRO A 117 -23.14 -53.29 69.05
CA PRO A 117 -23.73 -52.06 69.56
C PRO A 117 -24.96 -52.36 70.42
N SER A 118 -25.13 -51.59 71.48
CA SER A 118 -26.23 -51.68 72.44
C SER A 118 -26.61 -50.27 72.92
N GLY A 119 -27.57 -50.17 73.85
CA GLY A 119 -27.96 -48.89 74.43
C GLY A 119 -28.69 -47.94 73.47
N THR A 120 -28.88 -46.69 73.90
CA THR A 120 -29.75 -45.72 73.21
C THR A 120 -29.14 -45.12 71.94
N GLU A 121 -27.82 -45.07 71.82
CA GLU A 121 -27.11 -44.59 70.61
C GLU A 121 -26.54 -45.75 69.78
N GLY A 122 -26.73 -47.01 70.20
CA GLY A 122 -26.24 -48.19 69.48
C GLY A 122 -26.75 -48.29 68.05
N TRP A 123 -27.96 -47.77 67.77
CA TRP A 123 -28.53 -47.73 66.42
C TRP A 123 -27.69 -46.95 65.41
N ARG A 124 -26.83 -46.03 65.87
CA ARG A 124 -25.95 -45.25 64.99
C ARG A 124 -24.83 -46.10 64.39
N LEU A 125 -24.51 -47.25 64.99
CA LEU A 125 -23.41 -48.10 64.54
C LEU A 125 -23.96 -49.33 63.82
N THR A 126 -23.65 -49.46 62.54
CA THR A 126 -24.14 -50.54 61.68
C THR A 126 -23.00 -51.17 60.87
N LEU A 127 -23.28 -52.30 60.20
CA LEU A 127 -22.34 -52.95 59.27
C LEU A 127 -20.97 -53.27 59.89
N LEU A 128 -20.96 -53.85 61.09
CA LEU A 128 -19.72 -54.32 61.71
C LEU A 128 -19.10 -55.44 60.84
N SER A 129 -17.85 -55.27 60.47
CA SER A 129 -17.08 -56.23 59.66
C SER A 129 -16.71 -57.51 60.40
N SER A 130 -16.73 -57.50 61.73
CA SER A 130 -16.43 -58.63 62.62
C SER A 130 -17.09 -58.39 63.98
N THR A 131 -17.41 -59.46 64.71
CA THR A 131 -17.84 -59.41 66.12
C THR A 131 -16.68 -59.68 67.09
N THR A 132 -15.47 -59.87 66.57
CA THR A 132 -14.25 -60.11 67.36
C THR A 132 -13.22 -59.01 67.06
N LEU A 133 -12.78 -58.32 68.10
CA LEU A 133 -11.75 -57.29 68.06
C LEU A 133 -10.47 -57.83 68.70
N ASP A 134 -9.40 -57.93 67.93
CA ASP A 134 -8.05 -58.21 68.43
C ASP A 134 -7.52 -57.00 69.21
N ARG A 135 -7.05 -57.24 70.44
CA ARG A 135 -6.58 -56.21 71.37
C ARG A 135 -5.07 -56.23 71.58
N GLY A 136 -4.36 -57.08 70.86
CA GLY A 136 -2.92 -57.27 71.00
C GLY A 136 -2.54 -58.19 72.17
N SER A 137 -1.23 -58.40 72.32
CA SER A 137 -0.64 -59.25 73.37
C SER A 137 -0.13 -58.43 74.53
N LEU A 138 -0.36 -58.90 75.76
CA LEU A 138 0.29 -58.34 76.96
C LEU A 138 1.70 -58.94 77.12
N PRO A 139 2.69 -58.16 77.60
CA PRO A 139 4.02 -58.68 77.91
C PRO A 139 3.99 -59.61 79.13
N SER A 140 5.12 -60.27 79.43
CA SER A 140 5.32 -61.04 80.67
C SER A 140 6.51 -60.44 81.44
N PRO A 141 6.31 -59.84 82.63
CA PRO A 141 5.03 -59.67 83.33
C PRO A 141 4.14 -58.58 82.69
N ALA A 142 2.83 -58.83 82.64
CA ALA A 142 1.81 -57.92 82.13
C ALA A 142 1.47 -56.80 83.13
N GLN A 143 1.86 -56.98 84.39
CA GLN A 143 1.58 -56.01 85.45
C GLN A 143 2.08 -54.61 85.06
N ARG A 144 1.16 -53.65 85.10
CA ARG A 144 1.37 -52.24 84.76
C ARG A 144 1.89 -51.98 83.34
N ASN A 145 1.55 -52.87 82.40
CA ASN A 145 1.90 -52.73 81.00
C ASN A 145 0.67 -52.76 80.08
N TYR A 146 0.76 -52.04 78.96
CA TYR A 146 -0.22 -52.10 77.88
C TYR A 146 0.05 -53.32 76.99
N SER A 147 -0.98 -53.76 76.26
CA SER A 147 -0.79 -54.64 75.13
C SER A 147 -0.17 -53.91 73.95
N ASP A 148 0.47 -54.68 73.08
CA ASP A 148 0.88 -54.23 71.76
C ASP A 148 -0.35 -53.81 70.91
N GLU A 149 -0.12 -53.18 69.76
CA GLU A 149 -1.20 -52.76 68.86
C GLU A 149 -2.00 -53.97 68.36
N GLY A 150 -3.33 -53.89 68.53
CA GLY A 150 -4.27 -54.92 68.09
C GLY A 150 -4.83 -54.62 66.69
N GLY A 151 -5.90 -55.33 66.35
CA GLY A 151 -6.65 -55.13 65.11
C GLY A 151 -7.74 -54.07 65.24
N SER A 152 -8.56 -53.98 64.20
CA SER A 152 -9.71 -53.07 64.15
C SER A 152 -10.96 -53.77 63.58
N ILE A 153 -12.13 -53.35 64.04
CA ILE A 153 -13.41 -53.69 63.40
C ILE A 153 -13.85 -52.46 62.59
N GLY A 154 -13.96 -52.59 61.27
CA GLY A 154 -14.63 -51.60 60.44
C GLY A 154 -16.15 -51.61 60.69
N ALA A 155 -16.76 -50.44 60.77
CA ALA A 155 -18.20 -50.24 60.93
C ALA A 155 -18.65 -48.95 60.23
N THR A 156 -19.95 -48.73 60.14
CA THR A 156 -20.55 -47.49 59.63
C THR A 156 -21.24 -46.74 60.76
N LEU A 157 -20.86 -45.48 60.95
CA LEU A 157 -21.43 -44.59 61.97
C LEU A 157 -22.39 -43.58 61.33
N ASP A 158 -23.64 -43.52 61.80
CA ASP A 158 -24.62 -42.47 61.49
C ASP A 158 -24.31 -41.22 62.31
N VAL A 159 -23.92 -40.16 61.60
CA VAL A 159 -23.56 -38.85 62.16
C VAL A 159 -24.63 -37.79 61.89
N SER A 160 -25.81 -38.18 61.44
CA SER A 160 -26.92 -37.27 61.19
C SER A 160 -27.32 -36.54 62.48
N GLY A 161 -27.54 -35.22 62.35
CA GLY A 161 -27.88 -34.34 63.47
C GLY A 161 -26.75 -34.04 64.47
N LEU A 162 -25.53 -34.51 64.24
CA LEU A 162 -24.39 -34.24 65.12
C LEU A 162 -23.53 -33.06 64.62
N ALA A 163 -23.11 -32.20 65.55
CA ALA A 163 -22.21 -31.06 65.34
C ALA A 163 -22.65 -30.12 64.18
N THR A 164 -23.91 -29.69 64.17
CA THR A 164 -24.52 -28.94 63.04
C THR A 164 -24.36 -27.42 63.11
N ASN A 165 -23.65 -26.86 64.10
CA ASN A 165 -23.48 -25.41 64.26
C ASN A 165 -22.15 -24.89 63.67
N ASN A 166 -21.63 -25.56 62.64
CA ASN A 166 -20.33 -25.38 61.98
C ASN A 166 -20.27 -24.19 60.99
N ALA A 167 -21.03 -23.11 61.20
CA ALA A 167 -21.14 -22.00 60.24
C ALA A 167 -19.84 -21.18 60.11
N SER A 168 -19.14 -20.97 61.23
CA SER A 168 -17.98 -20.06 61.30
C SER A 168 -16.64 -20.76 61.58
N ALA A 169 -16.68 -21.95 62.19
CA ALA A 169 -15.54 -22.81 62.54
C ALA A 169 -15.99 -24.28 62.56
N ASP A 170 -15.05 -25.21 62.71
CA ASP A 170 -15.37 -26.62 62.96
C ASP A 170 -16.17 -26.76 64.27
N ASP A 171 -17.22 -27.57 64.25
CA ASP A 171 -18.05 -27.86 65.42
C ASP A 171 -17.83 -29.31 65.86
N SER A 172 -17.91 -29.61 67.16
CA SER A 172 -17.65 -30.96 67.69
C SER A 172 -18.67 -31.36 68.74
N GLN A 173 -19.17 -32.59 68.63
CA GLN A 173 -20.13 -33.17 69.56
C GLN A 173 -19.66 -34.57 69.98
N THR A 174 -19.65 -34.85 71.28
CA THR A 174 -19.34 -36.18 71.81
C THR A 174 -20.62 -36.91 72.19
N ILE A 175 -20.80 -38.11 71.65
CA ILE A 175 -21.89 -39.04 72.00
C ILE A 175 -21.32 -40.26 72.71
N ILE A 176 -22.15 -40.99 73.45
CA ILE A 176 -21.75 -42.25 74.09
C ILE A 176 -22.40 -43.40 73.31
N ILE A 177 -21.58 -44.32 72.78
CA ILE A 177 -22.05 -45.55 72.14
C ILE A 177 -21.74 -46.72 73.07
N ASP A 178 -22.78 -47.39 73.53
CA ASP A 178 -22.66 -48.55 74.41
C ASP A 178 -22.29 -49.80 73.61
N ILE A 179 -21.15 -50.40 73.90
CA ILE A 179 -20.66 -51.60 73.21
C ILE A 179 -20.76 -52.81 74.15
N TYR A 180 -21.62 -53.76 73.80
CA TYR A 180 -21.63 -55.07 74.43
C TYR A 180 -20.42 -55.88 73.95
N ARG A 181 -19.67 -56.47 74.88
CA ARG A 181 -18.48 -57.27 74.57
C ARG A 181 -18.15 -58.25 75.70
N CYS A 182 -17.49 -59.35 75.36
CA CYS A 182 -16.91 -60.31 76.28
C CYS A 182 -15.38 -60.22 76.24
N PHE A 183 -14.73 -60.33 77.41
CA PHE A 183 -13.27 -60.48 77.46
C PHE A 183 -12.90 -61.93 77.08
N TYR A 184 -11.89 -62.11 76.22
CA TYR A 184 -11.41 -63.45 75.85
C TYR A 184 -9.88 -63.50 75.87
N ALA A 185 -9.33 -64.50 76.55
CA ALA A 185 -7.90 -64.78 76.58
C ALA A 185 -7.66 -66.28 76.78
N ASN A 186 -6.61 -66.82 76.15
CA ASN A 186 -6.15 -68.20 76.31
C ASN A 186 -7.26 -69.27 76.20
N GLY A 187 -8.11 -69.18 75.18
CA GLY A 187 -9.16 -70.19 74.95
C GLY A 187 -10.39 -70.05 75.83
N THR A 188 -10.44 -69.09 76.76
CA THR A 188 -11.51 -68.97 77.76
C THR A 188 -12.21 -67.61 77.63
N THR A 189 -13.54 -67.64 77.52
CA THR A 189 -14.38 -66.44 77.56
C THR A 189 -14.63 -66.04 79.02
N GLY A 190 -14.21 -64.82 79.36
CA GLY A 190 -14.45 -64.18 80.65
C GLY A 190 -15.79 -63.44 80.72
N THR A 191 -15.86 -62.43 81.59
CA THR A 191 -17.09 -61.66 81.82
C THR A 191 -17.48 -60.80 80.61
N CYS A 192 -18.77 -60.84 80.28
CA CYS A 192 -19.40 -59.99 79.28
C CYS A 192 -20.12 -58.81 79.94
N TYR A 193 -19.95 -57.62 79.38
CA TYR A 193 -20.60 -56.41 79.86
C TYR A 193 -20.76 -55.38 78.75
N THR A 194 -21.66 -54.43 78.96
CA THR A 194 -21.80 -53.25 78.11
C THR A 194 -20.87 -52.15 78.60
N ASP A 195 -20.04 -51.63 77.69
CA ASP A 195 -19.08 -50.57 77.98
C ASP A 195 -19.48 -49.26 77.27
N PRO A 196 -19.69 -48.15 78.00
CA PRO A 196 -19.99 -46.87 77.39
C PRO A 196 -18.75 -46.25 76.76
N VAL A 197 -18.72 -46.12 75.42
CA VAL A 197 -17.57 -45.57 74.69
C VAL A 197 -17.88 -44.16 74.17
N PRO A 198 -17.12 -43.13 74.59
CA PRO A 198 -17.28 -41.78 74.04
C PRO A 198 -16.73 -41.68 72.61
N VAL A 199 -17.54 -41.13 71.70
CA VAL A 199 -17.19 -40.87 70.30
C VAL A 199 -17.39 -39.39 70.00
N THR A 200 -16.29 -38.67 69.79
CA THR A 200 -16.30 -37.27 69.37
C THR A 200 -16.40 -37.18 67.86
N VAL A 201 -17.49 -36.59 67.37
CA VAL A 201 -17.70 -36.26 65.96
C VAL A 201 -17.41 -34.79 65.74
N THR A 202 -16.45 -34.47 64.89
CA THR A 202 -16.11 -33.11 64.46
C THR A 202 -16.63 -32.90 63.04
N ARG A 203 -17.53 -31.93 62.86
CA ARG A 203 -18.00 -31.51 61.54
C ARG A 203 -17.25 -30.27 61.09
N ARG A 204 -16.60 -30.34 59.93
CA ARG A 204 -15.82 -29.23 59.38
C ARG A 204 -16.70 -28.03 59.05
N LYS A 205 -16.11 -26.84 59.14
CA LYS A 205 -16.75 -25.57 58.79
C LYS A 205 -17.47 -25.65 57.43
N LYS A 206 -18.68 -25.10 57.36
CA LYS A 206 -19.45 -24.97 56.12
C LYS A 206 -18.69 -24.12 55.07
N PRO A 207 -18.46 -24.62 53.84
CA PRO A 207 -17.83 -23.83 52.77
C PRO A 207 -18.70 -22.64 52.35
N ASN A 208 -18.11 -21.46 52.15
CA ASN A 208 -18.78 -20.29 51.58
C ASN A 208 -18.69 -20.33 50.04
N PRO A 209 -19.78 -20.55 49.30
CA PRO A 209 -19.71 -20.75 47.86
C PRO A 209 -19.54 -19.42 47.11
N TRP A 210 -18.46 -19.28 46.35
CA TRP A 210 -18.26 -18.17 45.42
C TRP A 210 -17.80 -18.68 44.05
N THR A 211 -18.04 -17.89 43.00
CA THR A 211 -17.66 -18.20 41.61
C THR A 211 -17.02 -16.99 40.96
N SER A 212 -16.05 -17.21 40.07
CA SER A 212 -15.49 -16.15 39.23
C SER A 212 -15.79 -16.38 37.74
N THR A 213 -16.10 -15.30 37.03
CA THR A 213 -16.19 -15.24 35.57
C THR A 213 -15.16 -14.24 35.03
N SER A 214 -14.84 -14.31 33.74
CA SER A 214 -13.98 -13.31 33.11
C SER A 214 -14.39 -13.03 31.68
N THR A 215 -14.09 -11.81 31.21
CA THR A 215 -14.33 -11.39 29.84
C THR A 215 -13.05 -10.84 29.22
N THR A 216 -12.88 -11.08 27.92
CA THR A 216 -11.80 -10.52 27.12
C THR A 216 -12.40 -9.89 25.88
N GLN A 217 -11.98 -8.67 25.58
CA GLN A 217 -12.46 -7.91 24.42
C GLN A 217 -11.26 -7.24 23.73
N VAL A 218 -11.38 -7.00 22.45
CA VAL A 218 -10.38 -6.30 21.65
C VAL A 218 -10.95 -5.01 21.08
N LYS A 219 -10.12 -3.96 21.11
CA LYS A 219 -10.38 -2.66 20.51
C LYS A 219 -9.33 -2.39 19.43
N VAL A 220 -9.76 -1.82 18.31
CA VAL A 220 -8.90 -1.40 17.22
C VAL A 220 -8.88 0.11 17.16
N THR A 221 -7.68 0.68 17.14
CA THR A 221 -7.43 2.11 16.93
C THR A 221 -6.66 2.28 15.63
N SER A 222 -7.27 2.87 14.62
CA SER A 222 -6.62 3.11 13.33
C SER A 222 -5.84 4.44 13.32
N PRO A 223 -4.69 4.54 12.63
CA PRO A 223 -3.94 5.80 12.49
C PRO A 223 -4.77 6.95 11.88
N VAL A 224 -5.79 6.61 11.10
CA VAL A 224 -6.76 7.55 10.50
C VAL A 224 -7.95 7.87 11.42
N GLY A 225 -7.87 7.54 12.71
CA GLY A 225 -8.79 8.00 13.75
C GLY A 225 -10.07 7.17 13.93
N ALA A 226 -10.30 6.15 13.10
CA ALA A 226 -11.41 5.23 13.29
C ALA A 226 -11.13 4.28 14.47
N VAL A 227 -12.06 4.21 15.43
CA VAL A 227 -11.99 3.32 16.58
C VAL A 227 -13.15 2.33 16.53
N VAL A 228 -12.84 1.03 16.61
CA VAL A 228 -13.83 -0.05 16.59
C VAL A 228 -13.67 -0.91 17.84
N GLY A 229 -14.78 -1.23 18.51
CA GLY A 229 -14.79 -2.00 19.75
C GLY A 229 -14.80 -1.15 21.02
N PRO A 230 -14.74 -1.76 22.22
CA PRO A 230 -14.31 -3.15 22.49
C PRO A 230 -15.38 -4.22 22.13
N THR A 231 -14.95 -5.30 21.48
CA THR A 231 -15.82 -6.43 21.06
C THR A 231 -15.09 -7.77 21.15
N GLN A 232 -15.80 -8.89 20.99
CA GLN A 232 -15.19 -10.23 20.96
C GLN A 232 -14.38 -10.49 19.68
N ASN A 233 -14.87 -10.03 18.52
CA ASN A 233 -14.24 -10.26 17.22
C ASN A 233 -14.22 -8.97 16.41
N VAL A 234 -13.08 -8.65 15.80
CA VAL A 234 -12.88 -7.44 15.01
C VAL A 234 -12.08 -7.73 13.74
N THR A 235 -12.22 -6.86 12.73
CA THR A 235 -11.33 -6.85 11.56
C THR A 235 -10.33 -5.70 11.72
N ALA A 236 -9.06 -5.96 11.49
CA ALA A 236 -7.99 -4.97 11.56
C ALA A 236 -7.07 -5.04 10.34
N TYR A 237 -6.32 -3.97 10.11
CA TYR A 237 -5.44 -3.81 8.95
C TYR A 237 -4.01 -3.47 9.38
N PRO A 238 -2.99 -3.70 8.53
CA PRO A 238 -1.62 -3.28 8.81
C PRO A 238 -1.55 -1.80 9.19
N GLY A 239 -0.88 -1.51 10.32
CA GLY A 239 -0.76 -0.19 10.92
C GLY A 239 -1.81 0.12 12.01
N ASP A 240 -2.90 -0.65 12.10
CA ASP A 240 -3.85 -0.51 13.20
C ASP A 240 -3.23 -0.96 14.53
N ARG A 241 -3.70 -0.36 15.63
CA ARG A 241 -3.31 -0.72 16.99
C ARG A 241 -4.41 -1.51 17.67
N LEU A 242 -4.06 -2.71 18.15
CA LEU A 242 -4.91 -3.62 18.90
C LEU A 242 -4.64 -3.45 20.39
N ASP A 243 -5.72 -3.23 21.14
CA ASP A 243 -5.73 -3.10 22.60
C ASP A 243 -6.69 -4.16 23.16
N TRP A 244 -6.18 -5.12 23.94
CA TRP A 244 -7.01 -6.11 24.62
C TRP A 244 -7.38 -5.66 26.03
N TYR A 245 -8.63 -5.91 26.40
CA TYR A 245 -9.20 -5.56 27.70
C TYR A 245 -9.72 -6.80 28.37
N HIS A 246 -9.34 -6.97 29.63
CA HIS A 246 -9.61 -8.14 30.43
C HIS A 246 -10.32 -7.71 31.70
N SER A 247 -11.32 -8.46 32.15
CA SER A 247 -11.94 -8.24 33.46
C SER A 247 -12.31 -9.55 34.12
N VAL A 248 -12.25 -9.56 35.45
CA VAL A 248 -12.69 -10.68 36.30
C VAL A 248 -13.82 -10.21 37.18
N THR A 249 -14.91 -10.97 37.22
CA THR A 249 -16.05 -10.73 38.09
C THR A 249 -16.16 -11.85 39.11
N VAL A 250 -16.23 -11.50 40.39
CA VAL A 250 -16.56 -12.42 41.48
C VAL A 250 -18.03 -12.27 41.85
N SER A 251 -18.72 -13.39 42.00
CA SER A 251 -20.14 -13.46 42.36
C SER A 251 -20.38 -14.49 43.47
N ASN A 252 -21.54 -14.37 44.12
CA ASN A 252 -21.97 -15.19 45.26
C ASN A 252 -21.05 -15.08 46.50
N PHE A 253 -20.22 -14.05 46.58
CA PHE A 253 -19.36 -13.81 47.73
C PHE A 253 -20.18 -13.42 48.96
N ALA A 254 -20.19 -14.28 49.99
CA ALA A 254 -20.93 -14.05 51.21
C ALA A 254 -20.28 -12.93 52.06
N ALA A 255 -21.11 -12.08 52.66
CA ALA A 255 -20.65 -11.00 53.54
C ALA A 255 -19.87 -11.55 54.75
N GLY A 256 -18.70 -10.96 55.05
CA GLY A 256 -17.85 -11.38 56.18
C GLY A 256 -16.91 -12.56 55.88
N SER A 257 -16.78 -13.00 54.62
CA SER A 257 -15.94 -14.16 54.24
C SER A 257 -14.44 -13.89 54.11
N GLY A 258 -13.95 -12.70 54.45
CA GLY A 258 -12.55 -12.29 54.26
C GLY A 258 -12.26 -11.82 52.84
N ALA A 259 -11.01 -11.95 52.39
CA ALA A 259 -10.58 -11.64 51.02
C ALA A 259 -10.10 -12.91 50.31
N ILE A 260 -10.33 -12.99 48.99
CA ILE A 260 -9.81 -14.06 48.13
C ILE A 260 -8.84 -13.48 47.11
N GLU A 261 -7.86 -14.29 46.71
CA GLU A 261 -6.90 -13.97 45.67
C GLU A 261 -7.18 -14.81 44.42
N ILE A 262 -7.24 -14.15 43.27
CA ILE A 262 -7.38 -14.80 41.97
C ILE A 262 -6.15 -14.45 41.15
N SER A 263 -5.30 -15.44 40.90
CA SER A 263 -4.19 -15.31 39.95
C SER A 263 -4.71 -15.37 38.53
N THR A 264 -4.15 -14.51 37.68
CA THR A 264 -4.49 -14.47 36.24
C THR A 264 -3.29 -14.83 35.38
N SER A 265 -3.52 -15.37 34.19
CA SER A 265 -2.52 -15.50 33.13
C SER A 265 -3.13 -15.11 31.80
N GLN A 266 -2.32 -14.53 30.90
CA GLN A 266 -2.76 -14.06 29.58
C GLN A 266 -2.00 -14.81 28.49
N HIS A 267 -2.74 -15.23 27.46
CA HIS A 267 -2.25 -16.10 26.40
C HIS A 267 -2.58 -15.51 25.03
N ARG A 268 -1.56 -15.32 24.20
CA ARG A 268 -1.74 -15.02 22.77
C ARG A 268 -1.74 -16.33 21.99
N ARG A 269 -2.77 -16.53 21.15
CA ARG A 269 -3.04 -17.78 20.40
C ARG A 269 -3.34 -17.45 18.92
N ASN A 270 -3.38 -18.48 18.06
CA ASN A 270 -3.75 -18.41 16.64
C ASN A 270 -2.85 -17.52 15.75
N GLY A 271 -1.54 -17.58 15.98
CA GLY A 271 -0.55 -16.93 15.11
C GLY A 271 0.72 -16.62 15.86
N TRP A 272 0.61 -16.39 17.17
CA TRP A 272 1.72 -16.29 18.11
C TRP A 272 1.51 -17.28 19.26
N PHE A 273 2.59 -17.65 19.94
CA PHE A 273 2.54 -18.48 21.15
C PHE A 273 3.40 -17.82 22.22
N GLN A 274 2.75 -17.09 23.12
CA GLN A 274 3.35 -16.55 24.32
C GLN A 274 2.34 -16.64 25.47
N ASP A 275 2.85 -17.08 26.62
CA ASP A 275 2.12 -17.17 27.88
C ASP A 275 2.82 -16.25 28.88
N GLN A 276 2.05 -15.42 29.58
CA GLN A 276 2.59 -14.49 30.57
C GLN A 276 1.73 -14.54 31.83
N VAL A 277 2.40 -14.46 32.96
CA VAL A 277 1.75 -14.39 34.27
C VAL A 277 1.14 -13.00 34.42
N GLY A 278 -0.16 -12.97 34.67
CA GLY A 278 -0.93 -11.76 34.93
C GLY A 278 -0.87 -11.36 36.41
N PRO A 279 -1.44 -10.19 36.76
CA PRO A 279 -1.53 -9.77 38.14
C PRO A 279 -2.44 -10.70 38.95
N THR A 280 -2.17 -10.80 40.25
CA THR A 280 -3.10 -11.41 41.20
C THR A 280 -4.06 -10.35 41.72
N LEU A 281 -5.36 -10.64 41.64
CA LEU A 281 -6.43 -9.73 42.02
C LEU A 281 -6.99 -10.14 43.39
N THR A 282 -7.23 -9.15 44.26
CA THR A 282 -7.82 -9.38 45.59
C THR A 282 -9.27 -8.91 45.61
N PHE A 283 -10.18 -9.79 46.00
CA PHE A 283 -11.62 -9.50 46.11
C PHE A 283 -12.10 -9.66 47.54
N SER A 284 -12.80 -8.64 48.06
CA SER A 284 -13.43 -8.66 49.40
C SER A 284 -14.97 -8.70 49.34
N GLY A 285 -15.54 -8.93 48.15
CA GLY A 285 -16.96 -8.90 47.88
C GLY A 285 -17.29 -9.10 46.40
N ASN A 286 -18.59 -9.15 46.09
CA ASN A 286 -19.07 -9.22 44.70
C ASN A 286 -18.66 -7.94 43.96
N SER A 287 -17.73 -8.08 43.01
CA SER A 287 -17.23 -6.96 42.22
C SER A 287 -16.59 -7.44 40.92
N THR A 288 -16.45 -6.51 39.98
CA THR A 288 -15.66 -6.69 38.77
C THR A 288 -14.41 -5.83 38.87
N GLN A 289 -13.27 -6.40 38.52
CA GLN A 289 -12.01 -5.66 38.40
C GLN A 289 -11.43 -5.84 37.00
N ASP A 290 -10.95 -4.73 36.43
CA ASP A 290 -10.22 -4.73 35.18
C ASP A 290 -8.79 -5.24 35.41
N VAL A 291 -8.27 -5.96 34.43
CA VAL A 291 -6.95 -6.57 34.45
C VAL A 291 -6.11 -5.86 33.40
N ALA A 292 -4.95 -5.37 33.82
CA ALA A 292 -3.99 -4.78 32.91
C ALA A 292 -3.50 -5.84 31.90
N ASP A 293 -3.52 -5.51 30.61
CA ASP A 293 -2.90 -6.30 29.56
C ASP A 293 -1.38 -6.30 29.77
N VAL A 294 -0.80 -7.48 29.96
CA VAL A 294 0.64 -7.66 30.26
C VAL A 294 1.51 -7.58 29.01
N TYR A 295 0.94 -7.85 27.84
CA TYR A 295 1.64 -7.70 26.57
C TYR A 295 1.55 -6.28 26.04
N GLY A 296 0.54 -5.54 26.52
CA GLY A 296 0.21 -4.23 26.03
C GLY A 296 -0.16 -4.25 24.55
N GLN A 297 -0.03 -3.08 23.97
CA GLN A 297 -0.69 -2.74 22.73
C GLN A 297 0.09 -3.26 21.55
N TYR A 298 -0.60 -3.84 20.58
CA TYR A 298 0.05 -4.39 19.40
C TYR A 298 -0.24 -3.59 18.14
N THR A 299 0.79 -3.18 17.41
CA THR A 299 0.65 -2.62 16.06
C THR A 299 0.70 -3.73 15.03
N VAL A 300 -0.40 -3.90 14.28
CA VAL A 300 -0.54 -4.90 13.23
C VAL A 300 0.53 -4.71 12.15
N GLN A 301 1.30 -5.76 11.88
CA GLN A 301 2.35 -5.75 10.86
C GLN A 301 1.82 -6.25 9.51
N ALA A 302 2.49 -5.88 8.41
CA ALA A 302 2.17 -6.40 7.08
C ALA A 302 2.27 -7.93 6.99
N SER A 303 3.19 -8.54 7.76
CA SER A 303 3.36 -9.99 7.86
C SER A 303 2.21 -10.71 8.59
N ASP A 304 1.27 -9.97 9.19
CA ASP A 304 0.14 -10.56 9.91
C ASP A 304 -1.11 -10.72 9.05
N VAL A 305 -1.10 -10.20 7.81
CA VAL A 305 -2.21 -10.36 6.88
C VAL A 305 -2.53 -11.85 6.68
N GLY A 306 -3.82 -12.17 6.75
CA GLY A 306 -4.33 -13.55 6.67
C GLY A 306 -4.30 -14.30 8.01
N LYS A 307 -3.66 -13.78 9.07
CA LYS A 307 -3.68 -14.36 10.42
C LYS A 307 -4.89 -13.88 11.21
N VAL A 308 -5.20 -14.61 12.28
CA VAL A 308 -6.22 -14.25 13.27
C VAL A 308 -5.55 -14.11 14.64
N LEU A 309 -5.22 -12.89 15.05
CA LEU A 309 -4.53 -12.63 16.31
C LEU A 309 -5.53 -12.66 17.45
N CYS A 310 -5.37 -13.59 18.38
CA CYS A 310 -6.29 -13.75 19.51
C CYS A 310 -5.57 -13.64 20.85
N GLU A 311 -6.25 -13.05 21.83
CA GLU A 311 -5.83 -13.07 23.22
C GLU A 311 -6.94 -13.61 24.12
N THR A 312 -6.56 -14.38 25.13
CA THR A 312 -7.44 -14.95 26.16
C THR A 312 -6.77 -14.83 27.53
N MET A 313 -7.57 -14.93 28.58
CA MET A 313 -7.08 -14.99 29.94
C MET A 313 -7.59 -16.21 30.69
N VAL A 314 -6.78 -16.65 31.64
CA VAL A 314 -7.10 -17.70 32.61
C VAL A 314 -7.21 -17.05 33.97
N ARG A 315 -8.14 -17.57 34.76
CA ARG A 315 -8.29 -17.21 36.17
C ARG A 315 -8.20 -18.47 37.01
N ASN A 316 -7.48 -18.39 38.13
CA ASN A 316 -7.34 -19.45 39.11
C ASN A 316 -7.31 -18.86 40.53
N PRO A 317 -8.24 -19.25 41.43
CA PRO A 317 -9.28 -20.25 41.24
C PRO A 317 -10.52 -19.70 40.50
N SER A 318 -11.20 -20.58 39.76
CA SER A 318 -12.48 -20.28 39.10
C SER A 318 -13.68 -20.36 40.05
N SER A 319 -13.52 -21.02 41.20
CA SER A 319 -14.54 -21.17 42.24
C SER A 319 -13.94 -21.54 43.59
N TYR A 320 -14.78 -21.57 44.63
CA TYR A 320 -14.41 -21.97 45.99
C TYR A 320 -13.87 -23.40 46.13
N VAL A 321 -14.09 -24.28 45.13
CA VAL A 321 -13.64 -25.68 45.16
C VAL A 321 -12.23 -25.84 44.58
N SER A 322 -11.74 -24.85 43.82
CA SER A 322 -10.57 -24.85 42.89
C SER A 322 -10.94 -24.98 41.41
N GLY A 323 -9.97 -24.67 40.54
CA GLY A 323 -10.07 -24.80 39.09
C GLY A 323 -9.43 -23.64 38.34
N ALA A 324 -8.81 -23.93 37.19
CA ALA A 324 -8.32 -22.91 36.26
C ALA A 324 -9.21 -22.94 35.01
N VAL A 325 -9.74 -21.77 34.60
CA VAL A 325 -10.66 -21.68 33.47
C VAL A 325 -10.25 -20.55 32.54
N ASP A 326 -10.03 -20.91 31.28
CA ASP A 326 -9.85 -19.98 30.16
C ASP A 326 -11.18 -19.30 29.84
N ASN A 327 -11.14 -18.03 29.45
CA ASN A 327 -12.30 -17.38 28.88
C ASN A 327 -12.29 -17.41 27.33
N PRO A 328 -13.43 -17.16 26.68
CA PRO A 328 -13.48 -17.05 25.22
C PRO A 328 -12.47 -16.01 24.70
N PRO A 329 -11.62 -16.37 23.71
CA PRO A 329 -10.58 -15.48 23.20
C PRO A 329 -11.18 -14.32 22.39
N ALA A 330 -10.66 -13.11 22.56
CA ALA A 330 -11.00 -11.99 21.68
C ALA A 330 -10.02 -11.91 20.52
N CYS A 331 -10.55 -11.88 19.30
CA CYS A 331 -9.76 -12.10 18.09
C CYS A 331 -9.87 -10.93 17.10
N ALA A 332 -8.73 -10.57 16.51
CA ALA A 332 -8.63 -9.66 15.38
C ALA A 332 -8.27 -10.45 14.11
N THR A 333 -9.17 -10.46 13.12
CA THR A 333 -8.88 -11.00 11.79
C THR A 333 -8.13 -9.94 10.99
N ILE A 334 -6.90 -10.25 10.57
CA ILE A 334 -6.04 -9.28 9.89
C ILE A 334 -6.24 -9.38 8.38
N ARG A 335 -6.69 -8.28 7.76
CA ARG A 335 -6.92 -8.19 6.32
C ARG A 335 -5.95 -7.23 5.64
N SER A 336 -5.69 -7.46 4.36
CA SER A 336 -4.89 -6.54 3.54
C SER A 336 -5.68 -5.27 3.24
N ASN A 337 -5.00 -4.15 3.16
CA ASN A 337 -5.56 -2.83 2.83
C ASN A 337 -4.95 -2.24 1.55
N TYR A 338 -4.45 -3.09 0.66
CA TYR A 338 -4.00 -2.63 -0.65
C TYR A 338 -5.18 -2.06 -1.45
N SER A 339 -4.87 -1.05 -2.25
CA SER A 339 -5.79 -0.49 -3.25
C SER A 339 -4.96 -0.03 -4.42
N LEU A 340 -5.14 -0.70 -5.55
CA LEU A 340 -4.34 -0.53 -6.76
C LEU A 340 -5.02 0.47 -7.70
N TYR A 341 -4.25 1.42 -8.19
CA TYR A 341 -4.70 2.45 -9.12
C TYR A 341 -3.87 2.37 -10.39
N PRO A 342 -4.47 1.97 -11.51
CA PRO A 342 -3.77 1.96 -12.79
C PRO A 342 -3.61 3.39 -13.31
N GLN A 343 -2.46 3.68 -13.93
CA GLN A 343 -2.15 4.97 -14.51
C GLN A 343 -1.38 4.79 -15.82
N SER A 344 -1.73 5.62 -16.80
CA SER A 344 -0.93 5.82 -18.01
C SER A 344 -0.12 7.11 -17.88
N MET A 345 1.16 7.06 -18.24
CA MET A 345 2.11 8.16 -18.23
C MET A 345 2.58 8.44 -19.66
N LEU A 346 2.90 9.68 -19.98
CA LEU A 346 3.52 10.05 -21.26
C LEU A 346 4.96 10.48 -21.00
N ASN A 347 5.95 9.79 -21.58
CA ASN A 347 7.38 10.05 -21.37
C ASN A 347 7.76 10.16 -19.88
N ASN A 348 7.25 9.25 -19.06
CA ASN A 348 7.49 9.21 -17.60
C ASN A 348 6.97 10.44 -16.84
N GLN A 349 5.96 11.12 -17.39
CA GLN A 349 5.22 12.20 -16.74
C GLN A 349 3.74 11.82 -16.62
N ALA A 350 3.15 12.10 -15.45
CA ALA A 350 1.74 11.82 -15.19
C ALA A 350 0.83 12.69 -16.08
N LEU A 351 -0.13 12.09 -16.78
CA LEU A 351 -1.04 12.82 -17.69
C LEU A 351 -1.88 13.90 -17.00
N SER A 352 -2.12 13.81 -15.69
CA SER A 352 -2.79 14.86 -14.91
C SER A 352 -2.01 16.18 -14.86
N THR A 353 -0.76 16.21 -15.31
CA THR A 353 0.13 17.38 -15.31
C THR A 353 0.46 17.92 -16.71
N LEU A 354 0.02 17.25 -17.78
CA LEU A 354 0.39 17.57 -19.15
C LEU A 354 -0.82 18.04 -19.96
N PHE A 355 -1.05 19.35 -19.95
CA PHE A 355 -1.77 20.01 -21.03
C PHE A 355 -0.78 20.86 -21.83
N THR A 356 -0.93 20.79 -23.17
CA THR A 356 -0.44 21.71 -24.22
C THR A 356 0.82 21.32 -25.01
N GLY A 357 0.63 21.15 -26.33
CA GLY A 357 1.49 21.72 -27.38
C GLY A 357 2.87 21.11 -27.62
N GLN A 358 3.34 20.14 -26.85
CA GLN A 358 4.69 19.60 -27.04
C GLN A 358 4.75 18.67 -28.26
N SER A 359 5.40 19.13 -29.33
CA SER A 359 5.69 18.32 -30.52
C SER A 359 6.80 17.32 -30.20
N LEU A 360 6.44 16.05 -30.03
CA LEU A 360 7.40 14.96 -29.81
C LEU A 360 8.05 14.57 -31.14
N SER A 361 9.38 14.41 -31.15
CA SER A 361 10.17 14.13 -32.36
C SER A 361 10.54 12.66 -32.49
N PRO A 362 10.91 12.18 -33.68
CA PRO A 362 11.47 10.83 -33.84
C PRO A 362 12.74 10.57 -33.01
N SER A 363 13.48 11.63 -32.65
CA SER A 363 14.64 11.56 -31.75
C SER A 363 14.27 11.46 -30.25
N ASN A 364 12.99 11.65 -29.91
CA ASN A 364 12.41 11.45 -28.59
C ASN A 364 10.97 10.91 -28.76
N PRO A 365 10.83 9.63 -29.19
CA PRO A 365 9.54 9.06 -29.52
C PRO A 365 8.62 9.08 -28.31
N ALA A 366 7.34 9.34 -28.54
CA ALA A 366 6.35 9.30 -27.47
C ALA A 366 6.27 7.87 -26.91
N GLN A 367 6.62 7.72 -25.63
CA GLN A 367 6.42 6.50 -24.87
C GLN A 367 5.21 6.69 -23.98
N ILE A 368 4.19 5.84 -24.17
CA ILE A 368 3.09 5.75 -23.23
C ILE A 368 3.44 4.63 -22.25
N LEU A 369 3.85 5.01 -21.05
CA LEU A 369 4.29 4.10 -20.00
C LEU A 369 3.13 3.78 -19.06
N GLU A 370 3.08 2.54 -18.64
CA GLU A 370 2.15 2.03 -17.65
C GLU A 370 2.71 2.07 -16.24
N GLN A 371 1.83 2.35 -15.28
CA GLN A 371 2.11 2.28 -13.86
C GLN A 371 0.88 1.73 -13.13
N VAL A 372 1.13 0.96 -12.08
CA VAL A 372 0.11 0.63 -11.09
C VAL A 372 0.60 1.11 -9.73
N ILE A 373 -0.17 2.00 -9.12
CA ILE A 373 0.12 2.63 -7.84
C ILE A 373 -0.62 1.87 -6.76
N ASN A 374 0.07 1.52 -5.68
CA ASN A 374 -0.54 0.98 -4.47
C ASN A 374 -0.52 2.05 -3.38
N ILE A 375 -1.70 2.53 -3.00
CA ILE A 375 -1.83 3.51 -1.90
C ILE A 375 -2.02 2.85 -0.52
N GLY A 376 -2.12 1.52 -0.48
CA GLY A 376 -2.18 0.75 0.75
C GLY A 376 -0.79 0.23 1.17
N PRO A 377 -0.56 -0.04 2.47
CA PRO A 377 0.77 -0.43 2.97
C PRO A 377 1.27 -1.81 2.51
N ALA A 378 0.41 -2.76 2.09
CA ALA A 378 0.84 -4.05 1.53
C ALA A 378 -0.25 -4.76 0.70
N SER A 379 0.13 -5.38 -0.43
CA SER A 379 -0.66 -6.39 -1.16
C SER A 379 0.05 -7.74 -1.06
N ASP A 380 -0.63 -8.77 -0.58
CA ASP A 380 -0.08 -10.13 -0.42
C ASP A 380 -0.55 -11.11 -1.51
N VAL A 381 -1.47 -10.67 -2.37
CA VAL A 381 -2.10 -11.46 -3.43
C VAL A 381 -1.56 -11.14 -4.82
N ASP A 382 -1.63 -12.13 -5.71
CA ASP A 382 -1.30 -11.94 -7.12
C ASP A 382 -2.47 -11.22 -7.81
N ASN A 383 -2.22 -10.03 -8.34
CA ASN A 383 -3.19 -9.24 -9.07
C ASN A 383 -2.93 -9.37 -10.57
N GLN A 384 -3.97 -9.48 -11.39
CA GLN A 384 -3.78 -9.53 -12.84
C GLN A 384 -3.77 -8.11 -13.39
N TYR A 385 -2.89 -7.86 -14.36
CA TYR A 385 -2.89 -6.63 -15.13
C TYR A 385 -2.87 -6.93 -16.63
N ALA A 386 -3.43 -6.01 -17.40
CA ALA A 386 -3.38 -6.03 -18.84
C ALA A 386 -3.31 -4.61 -19.40
N VAL A 387 -2.52 -4.44 -20.45
CA VAL A 387 -2.35 -3.17 -21.18
C VAL A 387 -3.01 -3.32 -22.54
N TYR A 388 -3.82 -2.34 -22.90
CA TYR A 388 -4.56 -2.34 -24.15
C TYR A 388 -4.33 -1.05 -24.93
N ASP A 389 -4.12 -1.21 -26.23
CA ASP A 389 -4.01 -0.11 -27.17
C ASP A 389 -5.28 0.02 -28.00
N PHE A 390 -5.66 1.26 -28.25
CA PHE A 390 -6.79 1.60 -29.11
C PHE A 390 -6.51 2.89 -29.86
N LYS A 391 -7.24 3.10 -30.95
CA LYS A 391 -7.22 4.35 -31.69
C LYS A 391 -8.58 5.00 -31.77
N ILE A 392 -8.57 6.32 -31.84
CA ILE A 392 -9.70 7.16 -32.22
C ILE A 392 -9.40 7.61 -33.64
N PRO A 393 -10.17 7.15 -34.65
CA PRO A 393 -9.94 7.55 -36.02
C PRO A 393 -10.13 9.06 -36.19
N SER A 394 -9.30 9.67 -37.04
CA SER A 394 -9.37 11.11 -37.35
C SER A 394 -10.81 11.55 -37.69
N GLY A 395 -11.26 12.66 -37.09
CA GLY A 395 -12.61 13.21 -37.31
C GLY A 395 -13.75 12.51 -36.58
N SER A 396 -13.50 11.39 -35.87
CA SER A 396 -14.54 10.68 -35.10
C SER A 396 -15.01 11.46 -33.86
N VAL A 397 -14.18 12.41 -33.40
CA VAL A 397 -14.45 13.25 -32.23
C VAL A 397 -14.01 14.69 -32.51
N GLY A 398 -14.81 15.67 -32.08
CA GLY A 398 -14.50 17.09 -32.29
C GLY A 398 -13.32 17.59 -31.45
N ASN A 399 -13.18 17.09 -30.22
CA ASN A 399 -12.06 17.42 -29.34
C ASN A 399 -11.73 16.22 -28.42
N VAL A 400 -10.56 15.63 -28.64
CA VAL A 400 -10.04 14.46 -27.91
C VAL A 400 -9.81 14.79 -26.43
N ALA A 401 -9.34 15.98 -26.08
CA ALA A 401 -9.11 16.37 -24.69
C ALA A 401 -10.42 16.45 -23.90
N SER A 402 -11.52 16.86 -24.53
CA SER A 402 -12.86 16.81 -23.93
C SER A 402 -13.54 15.44 -24.01
N PHE A 403 -13.07 14.57 -24.90
CA PHE A 403 -13.71 13.28 -25.15
C PHE A 403 -13.63 12.34 -23.94
N PHE A 404 -12.54 12.41 -23.18
CA PHE A 404 -12.34 11.63 -21.96
C PHE A 404 -12.55 12.44 -20.67
N GLN A 405 -13.10 13.66 -20.73
CA GLN A 405 -13.19 14.52 -19.54
C GLN A 405 -13.88 13.85 -18.33
N THR A 406 -13.32 14.14 -17.16
CA THR A 406 -13.75 13.62 -15.86
C THR A 406 -14.90 14.47 -15.30
N THR A 407 -16.12 14.28 -15.79
CA THR A 407 -17.31 14.91 -15.20
C THR A 407 -18.06 13.90 -14.33
N GLY A 408 -17.54 13.61 -13.14
CA GLY A 408 -18.27 12.85 -12.12
C GLY A 408 -17.43 11.98 -11.19
N THR A 409 -18.06 11.58 -10.08
CA THR A 409 -17.61 10.48 -9.20
C THR A 409 -17.63 9.17 -10.00
N PRO A 410 -16.61 8.29 -9.85
CA PRO A 410 -16.62 6.98 -10.52
C PRO A 410 -17.93 6.23 -10.24
N GLY A 411 -18.65 5.83 -11.29
CA GLY A 411 -19.90 5.07 -11.17
C GLY A 411 -21.22 5.87 -11.21
N ALA A 412 -21.18 7.20 -11.38
CA ALA A 412 -22.39 7.98 -11.66
C ALA A 412 -22.71 7.94 -13.16
N ASN A 413 -23.75 7.19 -13.53
CA ASN A 413 -24.29 7.17 -14.88
C ASN A 413 -24.64 8.60 -15.33
N VAL A 414 -23.96 9.07 -16.38
CA VAL A 414 -24.18 10.25 -17.25
C VAL A 414 -22.99 11.23 -17.20
N GLY A 415 -22.03 11.02 -18.11
CA GLY A 415 -21.12 12.09 -18.58
C GLY A 415 -19.61 11.83 -18.45
N GLY A 416 -19.15 11.14 -17.40
CA GLY A 416 -17.73 10.91 -17.14
C GLY A 416 -17.45 9.46 -16.78
N VAL A 417 -16.97 8.66 -17.73
CA VAL A 417 -16.62 7.25 -17.47
C VAL A 417 -15.45 7.16 -16.50
N PHE A 418 -14.48 8.07 -16.60
CA PHE A 418 -13.33 8.17 -15.71
C PHE A 418 -13.57 9.23 -14.64
N GLY A 419 -13.29 8.90 -13.37
CA GLY A 419 -13.36 9.82 -12.25
C GLY A 419 -12.05 9.85 -11.46
N SER A 420 -11.85 10.88 -10.65
CA SER A 420 -10.74 10.97 -9.69
C SER A 420 -11.26 11.39 -8.32
N SER A 421 -10.56 11.00 -7.26
CA SER A 421 -10.82 11.41 -5.88
C SER A 421 -9.51 11.83 -5.23
N ASN A 422 -9.49 12.96 -4.51
CA ASN A 422 -8.41 13.46 -3.64
C ASN A 422 -7.01 12.85 -3.86
N GLY A 423 -6.30 13.33 -4.89
CA GLY A 423 -4.89 12.98 -5.13
C GLY A 423 -4.63 11.62 -5.79
N GLN A 424 -5.66 10.84 -6.14
CA GLN A 424 -5.54 9.57 -6.85
C GLN A 424 -5.52 9.73 -8.38
N PRO A 425 -4.85 8.83 -9.13
CA PRO A 425 -4.97 8.77 -10.59
C PRO A 425 -6.43 8.59 -11.01
N ALA A 426 -6.82 9.19 -12.13
CA ALA A 426 -8.15 9.01 -12.67
C ALA A 426 -8.33 7.60 -13.25
N PHE A 427 -9.44 6.94 -12.94
CA PHE A 427 -9.76 5.58 -13.41
C PHE A 427 -11.28 5.39 -13.53
N THR A 428 -11.68 4.27 -14.11
CA THR A 428 -13.06 3.79 -14.13
C THR A 428 -13.14 2.35 -13.62
N ILE A 429 -14.31 1.95 -13.13
CA ILE A 429 -14.57 0.58 -12.69
C ILE A 429 -15.33 -0.13 -13.80
N ALA A 430 -14.80 -1.27 -14.22
CA ALA A 430 -15.35 -2.09 -15.28
C ALA A 430 -15.60 -3.50 -14.76
N ASN A 431 -16.77 -4.05 -15.06
CA ASN A 431 -17.07 -5.45 -14.81
C ASN A 431 -17.17 -6.18 -16.16
N TYR A 432 -16.24 -7.10 -16.43
CA TYR A 432 -16.26 -7.96 -17.60
C TYR A 432 -15.54 -9.29 -17.32
N ALA A 433 -16.22 -10.41 -17.59
CA ALA A 433 -15.68 -11.76 -17.39
C ALA A 433 -14.94 -12.30 -18.63
N SER A 434 -15.24 -11.78 -19.82
CA SER A 434 -14.58 -12.12 -21.08
C SER A 434 -14.44 -10.87 -21.94
N GLY A 435 -13.44 -10.84 -22.82
CA GLY A 435 -13.08 -9.66 -23.61
C GLY A 435 -11.88 -8.91 -23.05
N SER A 436 -11.68 -7.69 -23.52
CA SER A 436 -10.59 -6.79 -23.11
C SER A 436 -11.12 -5.50 -22.49
N GLY A 437 -10.31 -4.84 -21.65
CA GLY A 437 -10.61 -3.51 -21.12
C GLY A 437 -10.91 -2.50 -22.24
N CYS A 438 -10.26 -2.64 -23.40
CA CYS A 438 -10.59 -1.85 -24.58
C CYS A 438 -12.00 -2.16 -25.12
N SER A 439 -12.36 -3.44 -25.29
CA SER A 439 -13.68 -3.80 -25.81
C SER A 439 -14.82 -3.34 -24.89
N TRP A 440 -14.61 -3.41 -23.58
CA TRP A 440 -15.54 -2.87 -22.60
C TRP A 440 -15.65 -1.35 -22.73
N LEU A 441 -14.54 -0.63 -22.86
CA LEU A 441 -14.53 0.82 -23.04
C LEU A 441 -15.26 1.22 -24.33
N ALA A 442 -15.00 0.50 -25.43
CA ALA A 442 -15.65 0.70 -26.72
C ALA A 442 -17.15 0.41 -26.67
N SER A 443 -17.63 -0.45 -25.76
CA SER A 443 -19.07 -0.69 -25.58
C SER A 443 -19.80 0.42 -24.83
N GLN A 444 -19.08 1.34 -24.17
CA GLN A 444 -19.72 2.41 -23.40
C GLN A 444 -20.43 3.40 -24.34
N PRO A 445 -21.64 3.89 -24.00
CA PRO A 445 -22.42 4.77 -24.88
C PRO A 445 -21.67 6.02 -25.38
N ALA A 446 -20.77 6.58 -24.56
CA ALA A 446 -19.97 7.75 -24.92
C ALA A 446 -18.95 7.47 -26.05
N TYR A 447 -18.47 6.23 -26.13
CA TYR A 447 -17.31 5.80 -26.92
C TYR A 447 -17.64 4.85 -28.06
N SER A 448 -18.83 4.25 -28.04
CA SER A 448 -19.32 3.33 -29.07
C SER A 448 -19.26 3.96 -30.46
N GLY A 449 -18.68 3.22 -31.41
CA GLY A 449 -18.46 3.66 -32.80
C GLY A 449 -17.37 4.71 -33.00
N LYS A 450 -16.68 5.17 -31.94
CA LYS A 450 -15.63 6.20 -32.02
C LYS A 450 -14.24 5.67 -31.65
N ILE A 451 -14.18 4.53 -30.98
CA ILE A 451 -12.95 3.85 -30.57
C ILE A 451 -12.80 2.55 -31.36
N VAL A 452 -11.58 2.28 -31.82
CA VAL A 452 -11.18 1.03 -32.48
C VAL A 452 -10.09 0.36 -31.66
N CYS A 453 -10.37 -0.81 -31.10
CA CYS A 453 -9.39 -1.59 -30.36
C CYS A 453 -8.34 -2.20 -31.29
N ILE A 454 -7.06 -2.07 -30.92
CA ILE A 454 -5.94 -2.60 -31.69
C ILE A 454 -5.54 -3.97 -31.15
N GLY A 455 -5.51 -4.11 -29.81
CA GLY A 455 -5.23 -5.38 -29.15
C GLY A 455 -4.67 -5.22 -27.73
N THR A 456 -4.35 -6.35 -27.13
CA THR A 456 -3.59 -6.42 -25.87
C THR A 456 -2.10 -6.40 -26.19
N THR A 457 -1.35 -5.46 -25.62
CA THR A 457 0.10 -5.38 -25.83
C THR A 457 0.85 -6.26 -24.84
N THR A 458 0.49 -6.17 -23.56
CA THR A 458 1.11 -6.96 -22.48
C THR A 458 0.06 -7.36 -21.44
N SER A 459 0.17 -8.57 -20.90
CA SER A 459 -0.60 -9.00 -19.74
C SER A 459 0.26 -9.87 -18.81
N GLY A 460 -0.10 -9.92 -17.53
CA GLY A 460 0.61 -10.74 -16.56
C GLY A 460 0.01 -10.66 -15.17
N THR A 461 0.71 -11.26 -14.23
CA THR A 461 0.43 -11.15 -12.79
C THR A 461 1.47 -10.25 -12.14
N VAL A 462 1.01 -9.42 -11.20
CA VAL A 462 1.85 -8.53 -10.42
C VAL A 462 1.54 -8.69 -8.94
N LYS A 463 2.60 -8.87 -8.15
CA LYS A 463 2.54 -8.91 -6.69
C LYS A 463 3.27 -7.68 -6.15
N PHE A 464 2.63 -6.88 -5.31
CA PHE A 464 3.28 -5.71 -4.70
C PHE A 464 4.04 -6.14 -3.45
N PRO A 465 5.38 -6.05 -3.42
CA PRO A 465 6.10 -6.28 -2.18
C PRO A 465 5.68 -5.27 -1.10
N ALA A 466 5.76 -5.67 0.16
CA ALA A 466 5.48 -4.77 1.28
C ALA A 466 6.35 -3.51 1.18
N GLY A 467 5.73 -2.33 1.35
CA GLY A 467 6.42 -1.04 1.26
C GLY A 467 6.66 -0.50 -0.16
N VAL A 468 6.26 -1.21 -1.21
CA VAL A 468 6.31 -0.71 -2.59
C VAL A 468 5.02 0.05 -2.93
N THR A 469 5.13 1.36 -3.09
CA THR A 469 3.99 2.27 -3.35
C THR A 469 3.65 2.42 -4.83
N SER A 470 4.55 2.03 -5.74
CA SER A 470 4.26 1.99 -7.17
C SER A 470 5.14 1.00 -7.90
N LEU A 471 4.55 0.29 -8.86
CA LEU A 471 5.29 -0.49 -9.85
C LEU A 471 5.16 0.22 -11.19
N THR A 472 6.30 0.63 -11.73
CA THR A 472 6.42 1.16 -13.10
C THR A 472 7.02 0.09 -13.99
N SER A 473 6.85 0.29 -15.30
CA SER A 473 7.63 -0.36 -16.36
C SER A 473 9.13 -0.49 -16.06
N SER A 474 9.74 0.51 -15.43
CA SER A 474 11.18 0.57 -15.13
C SER A 474 11.59 -0.07 -13.80
N ALA A 475 10.66 -0.31 -12.88
CA ALA A 475 10.92 -0.82 -11.53
C ALA A 475 10.27 -2.20 -11.34
N SER A 476 10.91 -3.23 -11.89
CA SER A 476 10.78 -4.67 -11.55
C SER A 476 9.37 -5.13 -11.09
N GLY A 477 8.49 -5.44 -12.03
CA GLY A 477 7.24 -6.17 -11.72
C GLY A 477 6.16 -6.13 -12.81
N ILE A 478 6.12 -5.06 -13.61
CA ILE A 478 5.31 -4.97 -14.83
C ILE A 478 6.27 -5.09 -16.02
N THR A 479 5.99 -5.99 -16.96
CA THR A 479 6.79 -6.03 -18.19
C THR A 479 6.41 -4.82 -19.01
N ALA A 480 7.32 -3.84 -19.02
CA ALA A 480 7.12 -2.59 -19.72
C ALA A 480 6.89 -2.82 -21.22
N ASP A 481 5.77 -2.39 -21.76
CA ASP A 481 5.71 -2.18 -23.21
C ASP A 481 6.37 -0.84 -23.55
N THR A 482 7.70 -0.84 -23.60
CA THR A 482 8.50 0.31 -24.03
C THR A 482 8.47 0.51 -25.54
N THR A 483 7.64 -0.21 -26.29
CA THR A 483 7.59 -0.03 -27.74
C THR A 483 7.08 1.37 -28.06
N SER A 484 7.89 2.10 -28.82
CA SER A 484 7.52 3.41 -29.34
C SER A 484 6.33 3.25 -30.28
N ILE A 485 5.34 4.14 -30.17
CA ILE A 485 4.24 4.20 -31.14
C ILE A 485 4.82 4.50 -32.51
N LYS A 486 4.73 3.53 -33.43
CA LYS A 486 5.13 3.70 -34.82
C LYS A 486 4.05 4.49 -35.55
N ALA A 487 4.30 5.79 -35.74
CA ALA A 487 3.35 6.68 -36.41
C ALA A 487 2.93 6.19 -37.81
N ASP A 488 3.78 5.40 -38.45
CA ASP A 488 3.56 4.82 -39.78
C ASP A 488 2.41 3.78 -39.85
N ASP A 489 1.99 3.21 -38.71
CA ASP A 489 0.91 2.22 -38.65
C ASP A 489 -0.49 2.87 -38.61
N TYR A 490 -0.55 4.20 -38.58
CA TYR A 490 -1.75 4.97 -38.32
C TYR A 490 -1.98 6.06 -39.37
N ALA A 491 -3.24 6.44 -39.58
CA ALA A 491 -3.56 7.55 -40.46
C ALA A 491 -3.28 8.89 -39.77
N ILE A 492 -2.99 9.93 -40.56
CA ILE A 492 -2.79 11.29 -40.02
C ILE A 492 -4.09 11.78 -39.36
N GLY A 493 -3.96 12.29 -38.14
CA GLY A 493 -5.06 12.71 -37.30
C GLY A 493 -5.66 11.61 -36.44
N ASP A 494 -5.31 10.34 -36.65
CA ASP A 494 -5.65 9.28 -35.69
C ASP A 494 -5.03 9.63 -34.33
N THR A 495 -5.77 9.38 -33.25
CA THR A 495 -5.23 9.47 -31.88
C THR A 495 -5.06 8.06 -31.35
N VAL A 496 -3.83 7.70 -31.02
CA VAL A 496 -3.48 6.40 -30.44
C VAL A 496 -3.44 6.56 -28.94
N CYS A 497 -4.12 5.68 -28.23
CA CYS A 497 -4.26 5.71 -26.78
C CYS A 497 -3.94 4.35 -26.18
N ARG A 498 -3.42 4.38 -24.96
CA ARG A 498 -3.13 3.20 -24.15
C ARG A 498 -3.84 3.31 -22.81
N ILE A 499 -4.33 2.18 -22.33
CA ILE A 499 -4.96 2.02 -21.01
C ILE A 499 -4.40 0.80 -20.30
N VAL A 500 -4.39 0.88 -18.97
CA VAL A 500 -3.99 -0.19 -18.07
C VAL A 500 -5.21 -0.65 -17.29
N ALA A 501 -5.49 -1.95 -17.31
CA ALA A 501 -6.51 -2.57 -16.48
C ALA A 501 -5.85 -3.42 -15.40
N VAL A 502 -6.38 -3.35 -14.17
CA VAL A 502 -5.96 -4.19 -13.05
C VAL A 502 -7.19 -4.83 -12.43
N SER A 503 -7.17 -6.16 -12.30
CA SER A 503 -8.19 -6.92 -11.55
C SER A 503 -7.69 -7.27 -10.17
N GLY A 504 -8.61 -7.64 -9.27
CA GLY A 504 -8.21 -7.94 -7.89
C GLY A 504 -7.83 -6.68 -7.10
N TYR A 505 -8.15 -5.48 -7.60
CA TYR A 505 -7.48 -4.21 -7.28
C TYR A 505 -7.62 -3.74 -5.82
N ASP A 506 -8.51 -4.32 -5.03
CA ASP A 506 -8.55 -4.15 -3.58
C ASP A 506 -9.16 -5.41 -2.94
N TYR A 507 -9.14 -5.45 -1.61
CA TYR A 507 -9.60 -6.62 -0.85
C TYR A 507 -11.11 -6.91 -0.96
N LEU A 508 -11.91 -5.95 -1.43
CA LEU A 508 -13.35 -6.15 -1.65
C LEU A 508 -13.62 -6.67 -3.08
N HIS A 509 -12.70 -6.44 -4.01
CA HIS A 509 -12.86 -6.75 -5.42
C HIS A 509 -11.79 -7.73 -5.89
N THR A 510 -11.81 -8.96 -5.35
CA THR A 510 -10.87 -10.05 -5.67
C THR A 510 -11.25 -10.85 -6.92
N SER A 511 -12.41 -10.59 -7.51
CA SER A 511 -12.88 -11.22 -8.74
C SER A 511 -11.98 -10.84 -9.93
N SER A 512 -11.67 -11.80 -10.80
CA SER A 512 -11.01 -11.53 -12.09
C SER A 512 -11.89 -10.75 -13.07
N SER A 513 -13.18 -10.59 -12.76
CA SER A 513 -14.12 -9.83 -13.60
C SER A 513 -14.21 -8.36 -13.21
N ASP A 514 -13.73 -7.98 -12.02
CA ASP A 514 -13.76 -6.60 -11.53
C ASP A 514 -12.43 -5.93 -11.83
N HIS A 515 -12.47 -4.88 -12.64
CA HIS A 515 -11.29 -4.18 -13.13
C HIS A 515 -11.35 -2.70 -12.80
N ARG A 516 -10.23 -2.12 -12.39
CA ARG A 516 -9.99 -0.68 -12.54
C ARG A 516 -9.27 -0.47 -13.88
N ILE A 517 -9.74 0.48 -14.68
CA ILE A 517 -9.13 0.86 -15.95
C ILE A 517 -8.64 2.30 -15.85
N SER A 518 -7.37 2.54 -16.17
CA SER A 518 -6.74 3.88 -16.10
C SER A 518 -7.37 4.86 -17.07
N TYR A 519 -7.31 6.15 -16.73
CA TYR A 519 -7.45 7.21 -17.73
C TYR A 519 -6.46 6.99 -18.89
N PRO A 520 -6.90 7.14 -20.16
CA PRO A 520 -6.05 6.83 -21.30
C PRO A 520 -4.91 7.84 -21.46
N GLY A 521 -3.69 7.33 -21.66
CA GLY A 521 -2.61 8.11 -22.21
C GLY A 521 -2.74 8.15 -23.73
N CYS A 522 -2.77 9.33 -24.35
CA CYS A 522 -3.05 9.48 -25.78
C CYS A 522 -2.03 10.36 -26.49
N VAL A 523 -1.74 10.03 -27.75
CA VAL A 523 -0.95 10.84 -28.67
C VAL A 523 -1.65 10.94 -30.03
N THR A 524 -1.60 12.11 -30.65
CA THR A 524 -2.19 12.32 -31.99
C THR A 524 -1.12 12.22 -33.06
N ILE A 525 -1.42 11.47 -34.12
CA ILE A 525 -0.54 11.27 -35.26
C ILE A 525 -0.57 12.52 -36.14
N GLY A 526 0.55 13.24 -36.18
CA GLY A 526 0.74 14.42 -37.02
C GLY A 526 1.72 14.16 -38.16
N LYS A 527 1.82 15.12 -39.09
CA LYS A 527 2.90 15.16 -40.09
C LYS A 527 3.88 16.28 -39.79
N ARG A 528 5.13 16.07 -40.21
CA ARG A 528 6.22 17.06 -40.18
C ARG A 528 6.63 17.37 -41.62
N PRO A 529 6.07 18.43 -42.24
CA PRO A 529 6.35 18.77 -43.63
C PRO A 529 7.83 19.09 -43.85
N LEU A 530 8.34 18.81 -45.05
CA LEU A 530 9.77 18.97 -45.37
C LEU A 530 10.03 20.25 -46.18
N VAL A 531 11.25 20.79 -46.09
CA VAL A 531 11.70 21.97 -46.83
C VAL A 531 12.99 21.63 -47.56
N GLN A 532 13.09 22.05 -48.82
CA GLN A 532 14.31 21.90 -49.61
C GLN A 532 14.82 23.25 -50.08
N VAL A 533 16.15 23.42 -50.05
CA VAL A 533 16.83 24.65 -50.43
C VAL A 533 17.87 24.34 -51.51
N TRP A 534 17.61 24.76 -52.73
CA TRP A 534 18.42 24.48 -53.93
C TRP A 534 19.21 25.71 -54.35
N GLY A 535 20.44 25.54 -54.86
CA GLY A 535 21.22 26.64 -55.47
C GLY A 535 21.85 27.67 -54.51
N GLY A 536 21.48 27.68 -53.23
CA GLY A 536 22.14 28.46 -52.15
C GLY A 536 21.47 29.79 -51.77
N ASP A 537 21.71 30.23 -50.54
CA ASP A 537 21.43 31.56 -49.94
C ASP A 537 19.99 31.91 -49.50
N ILE A 538 19.47 31.18 -48.50
CA ILE A 538 18.42 31.74 -47.63
C ILE A 538 19.07 32.59 -46.53
N ARG A 539 18.60 33.83 -46.38
CA ARG A 539 19.01 34.73 -45.29
C ARG A 539 17.80 35.22 -44.50
N VAL A 540 17.72 34.83 -43.23
CA VAL A 540 16.61 35.20 -42.34
C VAL A 540 17.14 35.68 -41.00
N GLY A 541 16.51 36.69 -40.39
CA GLY A 541 16.81 37.11 -39.02
C GLY A 541 17.69 38.36 -38.86
N ALA A 542 18.17 38.95 -39.94
CA ALA A 542 18.71 40.31 -39.92
C ALA A 542 17.55 41.31 -40.09
N GLY A 543 17.61 42.47 -39.45
CA GLY A 543 16.72 43.61 -39.72
C GLY A 543 17.39 44.57 -40.71
N ALA A 544 16.66 45.06 -41.70
CA ALA A 544 17.13 46.18 -42.51
C ALA A 544 16.96 47.43 -41.67
N LEU A 545 18.09 48.09 -41.36
CA LEU A 545 18.30 49.40 -40.71
C LEU A 545 19.29 49.30 -39.53
N SER A 546 20.46 49.89 -39.72
CA SER A 546 21.58 50.13 -38.80
C SER A 546 22.68 49.07 -38.72
N THR A 547 23.91 49.54 -38.93
CA THR A 547 25.22 48.88 -38.81
C THR A 547 25.54 48.33 -37.41
N SER A 548 24.58 48.34 -36.49
CA SER A 548 24.73 47.85 -35.12
C SER A 548 23.42 47.25 -34.60
N GLY A 549 23.27 45.95 -34.85
CA GLY A 549 22.62 45.01 -33.94
C GLY A 549 21.09 44.99 -33.94
N TYR A 550 20.47 44.12 -34.74
CA TYR A 550 19.19 43.48 -34.42
C TYR A 550 19.14 42.08 -35.05
N ALA A 551 20.04 41.21 -34.58
CA ALA A 551 19.98 39.77 -34.80
C ALA A 551 18.89 39.19 -33.89
N SER A 552 17.81 38.63 -34.46
CA SER A 552 16.87 37.86 -33.63
C SER A 552 17.56 36.59 -33.14
N SER A 553 17.71 36.44 -31.82
CA SER A 553 18.18 35.20 -31.19
C SER A 553 17.19 34.04 -31.37
N ASN A 554 15.98 34.31 -31.89
CA ASN A 554 14.96 33.30 -32.15
C ASN A 554 14.97 32.82 -33.62
N SER A 555 15.83 33.38 -34.48
CA SER A 555 15.91 32.96 -35.88
C SER A 555 16.45 31.54 -35.96
N SER A 556 15.66 30.62 -36.50
CA SER A 556 16.09 29.25 -36.72
C SER A 556 15.74 28.70 -38.10
N ILE A 557 16.66 27.93 -38.68
CA ILE A 557 16.41 27.07 -39.83
C ILE A 557 16.54 25.63 -39.35
N ILE A 558 15.44 24.92 -39.27
CA ILE A 558 15.39 23.54 -38.76
C ILE A 558 15.09 22.60 -39.93
N ALA A 559 16.12 21.95 -40.44
CA ALA A 559 16.06 20.88 -41.41
C ALA A 559 16.34 19.52 -40.73
N GLN A 560 15.28 18.83 -40.28
CA GLN A 560 15.41 17.54 -39.58
C GLN A 560 15.36 16.36 -40.56
N PRO A 561 16.25 15.37 -40.40
CA PRO A 561 16.13 14.09 -41.08
C PRO A 561 15.11 13.19 -40.35
N ARG A 562 14.40 12.35 -41.10
CA ARG A 562 13.45 11.32 -40.69
C ARG A 562 13.96 9.97 -41.17
N VAL A 563 14.22 9.03 -40.25
CA VAL A 563 14.38 7.61 -40.61
C VAL A 563 12.99 7.02 -40.86
N THR A 564 12.87 6.25 -41.92
CA THR A 564 11.76 5.33 -42.16
C THR A 564 12.33 3.95 -42.47
N ASP A 565 11.49 2.92 -42.49
CA ASP A 565 11.91 1.57 -42.90
C ASP A 565 12.50 1.55 -44.34
N ASP A 566 12.09 2.51 -45.18
CA ASP A 566 12.48 2.63 -46.58
C ASP A 566 13.67 3.59 -46.84
N GLY A 567 14.27 4.16 -45.79
CA GLY A 567 15.43 5.06 -45.89
C GLY A 567 15.33 6.34 -45.06
N THR A 568 16.33 7.20 -45.20
CA THR A 568 16.39 8.51 -44.53
C THR A 568 15.89 9.60 -45.48
N TYR A 569 14.82 10.27 -45.10
CA TYR A 569 14.25 11.44 -45.79
C TYR A 569 14.39 12.68 -44.91
N GLY A 570 14.11 13.89 -45.39
CA GLY A 570 14.15 15.06 -44.52
C GLY A 570 14.25 16.37 -45.25
N SER A 571 14.19 17.44 -44.48
CA SER A 571 14.51 18.78 -44.97
C SER A 571 16.03 18.89 -45.16
N TRP A 572 16.48 19.62 -46.18
CA TRP A 572 17.90 19.81 -46.47
C TRP A 572 18.20 21.09 -47.26
N GLY A 573 19.46 21.51 -47.26
CA GLY A 573 19.97 22.59 -48.12
C GLY A 573 21.26 22.18 -48.84
N GLU A 574 21.44 22.73 -50.05
CA GLU A 574 22.57 22.38 -50.93
C GLU A 574 23.87 23.13 -50.59
N TYR A 575 23.86 24.47 -50.62
CA TYR A 575 25.09 25.27 -50.54
C TYR A 575 25.05 26.52 -49.62
N GLY A 576 23.93 26.90 -48.96
CA GLY A 576 23.94 28.11 -48.09
C GLY A 576 22.67 28.37 -47.29
N LEU A 577 22.76 28.24 -45.96
CA LEU A 577 21.69 28.56 -45.00
C LEU A 577 22.24 29.56 -43.98
N LEU A 578 21.73 30.79 -43.92
CA LEU A 578 22.36 31.85 -43.12
C LEU A 578 21.39 32.42 -42.08
N VAL A 579 21.84 32.40 -40.82
CA VAL A 579 21.17 33.04 -39.68
C VAL A 579 22.18 33.94 -38.92
N PRO A 580 21.71 34.97 -38.19
CA PRO A 580 22.57 35.84 -37.40
C PRO A 580 23.39 35.11 -36.32
N LEU A 581 24.36 35.81 -35.70
CA LEU A 581 25.32 35.30 -34.69
C LEU A 581 24.71 34.55 -33.49
N ASN A 582 23.43 34.79 -33.18
CA ASN A 582 22.70 34.14 -32.09
C ASN A 582 21.51 33.28 -32.59
N GLY A 583 21.39 33.05 -33.91
CA GLY A 583 20.37 32.18 -34.49
C GLY A 583 20.80 30.70 -34.50
N GLN A 584 19.86 29.79 -34.72
CA GLN A 584 20.09 28.35 -34.75
C GLN A 584 19.89 27.75 -36.16
N ILE A 585 20.84 26.96 -36.65
CA ILE A 585 20.61 26.08 -37.82
C ILE A 585 20.73 24.63 -37.35
N ASP A 586 19.62 23.89 -37.38
CA ASP A 586 19.57 22.45 -37.16
C ASP A 586 19.30 21.77 -38.51
N SER A 587 20.31 21.66 -39.36
CA SER A 587 20.19 21.21 -40.75
C SER A 587 20.80 19.82 -40.99
N ALA A 588 20.45 19.25 -42.15
CA ALA A 588 21.09 18.11 -42.77
C ALA A 588 21.53 18.51 -44.19
N SER A 589 22.79 18.23 -44.54
CA SER A 589 23.28 18.45 -45.91
C SER A 589 22.56 17.50 -46.88
N ALA A 590 22.34 17.93 -48.13
CA ALA A 590 21.64 17.17 -49.18
C ALA A 590 22.10 15.70 -49.29
N ALA A 591 23.40 15.44 -49.07
CA ALA A 591 24.02 14.12 -49.14
C ALA A 591 23.62 13.16 -48.00
N THR A 592 23.03 13.65 -46.90
CA THR A 592 22.67 12.83 -45.73
C THR A 592 21.21 12.37 -45.72
N THR A 593 20.34 13.00 -46.50
CA THR A 593 18.87 12.81 -46.45
C THR A 593 18.23 12.48 -47.80
N SER A 594 19.03 12.22 -48.84
CA SER A 594 18.59 11.85 -50.18
C SER A 594 18.77 10.35 -50.47
N GLY A 595 17.92 9.50 -49.88
CA GLY A 595 17.67 8.16 -50.43
C GLY A 595 17.79 6.95 -49.48
N LYS A 596 17.59 5.76 -50.07
CA LYS A 596 17.49 4.44 -49.42
C LYS A 596 18.75 4.01 -48.65
N THR A 597 19.89 4.64 -48.94
CA THR A 597 21.21 4.39 -48.33
C THR A 597 21.82 5.66 -47.70
N GLY A 598 20.99 6.62 -47.28
CA GLY A 598 21.45 7.85 -46.61
C GLY A 598 22.32 7.55 -45.38
N ALA A 599 23.32 8.40 -45.12
CA ALA A 599 24.25 8.24 -44.00
C ALA A 599 23.50 8.12 -42.65
N ALA A 600 23.97 7.21 -41.78
CA ALA A 600 23.31 6.92 -40.50
C ALA A 600 23.07 8.19 -39.66
N ILE A 601 21.81 8.39 -39.24
CA ILE A 601 21.38 9.54 -38.41
C ILE A 601 22.09 9.56 -37.04
N SER A 602 22.73 8.46 -36.63
CA SER A 602 23.51 8.33 -35.40
C SER A 602 24.79 9.19 -35.37
N GLN A 603 25.21 9.78 -36.50
CA GLN A 603 26.35 10.67 -36.55
C GLN A 603 26.01 12.04 -35.93
N SER A 604 26.95 12.67 -35.24
CA SER A 604 26.75 13.98 -34.60
C SER A 604 26.35 15.06 -35.61
N ALA A 605 25.65 16.10 -35.14
CA ALA A 605 25.24 17.23 -35.98
C ALA A 605 26.41 17.87 -36.76
N SER A 606 27.63 17.82 -36.21
CA SER A 606 28.87 18.26 -36.86
C SER A 606 29.23 17.46 -38.12
N SER A 607 28.98 16.15 -38.13
CA SER A 607 29.26 15.28 -39.28
C SER A 607 28.17 15.34 -40.35
N ARG A 608 26.95 15.78 -40.00
CA ARG A 608 25.83 15.94 -40.95
C ARG A 608 25.85 17.28 -41.71
N ASN A 609 26.57 18.27 -41.18
CA ASN A 609 26.58 19.66 -41.64
C ASN A 609 27.91 20.10 -42.28
N VAL A 610 28.79 19.17 -42.68
CA VAL A 610 30.14 19.50 -43.21
C VAL A 610 30.10 20.41 -44.45
N LEU A 611 28.99 20.39 -45.21
CA LEU A 611 28.78 21.21 -46.42
C LEU A 611 27.81 22.39 -46.21
N SER A 612 27.23 22.52 -45.01
CA SER A 612 26.30 23.61 -44.68
C SER A 612 27.08 24.78 -44.05
N PHE A 613 27.07 25.96 -44.66
CA PHE A 613 27.55 27.18 -43.98
C PHE A 613 26.53 27.54 -42.90
N ALA A 614 26.92 27.58 -41.62
CA ALA A 614 26.00 27.84 -40.52
C ALA A 614 26.74 28.49 -39.35
N ASN A 615 26.20 29.57 -38.77
CA ASN A 615 26.78 30.27 -37.63
C ASN A 615 26.63 29.46 -36.33
N THR A 616 27.38 28.37 -36.24
CA THR A 616 27.33 27.40 -35.15
C THR A 616 28.57 27.52 -34.26
N THR A 617 28.49 26.96 -33.06
CA THR A 617 29.61 26.95 -32.09
C THR A 617 30.70 25.89 -32.41
N ILE A 618 30.52 25.11 -33.48
CA ILE A 618 31.43 24.04 -33.92
C ILE A 618 32.38 24.54 -35.04
N PRO A 619 33.56 23.91 -35.24
CA PRO A 619 34.64 24.45 -36.07
C PRO A 619 34.38 24.53 -37.59
N TYR A 620 33.33 23.90 -38.12
CA TYR A 620 33.00 23.91 -39.56
C TYR A 620 31.80 24.83 -39.83
N GLY A 621 31.91 25.71 -40.83
CA GLY A 621 30.84 26.63 -41.21
C GLY A 621 30.70 27.89 -40.36
N ARG A 622 31.58 28.12 -39.37
CA ARG A 622 31.55 29.29 -38.47
C ARG A 622 31.98 30.57 -39.20
N TRP A 623 30.99 31.36 -39.62
CA TRP A 623 31.20 32.72 -40.13
C TRP A 623 31.07 33.73 -38.98
N GLY A 624 31.89 34.79 -38.98
CA GLY A 624 31.79 35.88 -38.00
C GLY A 624 30.42 36.58 -38.02
N ALA A 625 30.22 37.60 -37.18
CA ALA A 625 28.96 38.35 -37.16
C ALA A 625 28.66 38.91 -38.55
N THR A 626 27.60 38.39 -39.20
CA THR A 626 27.04 39.03 -40.39
C THR A 626 26.41 40.34 -39.92
N GLY A 627 26.96 41.47 -40.37
CA GLY A 627 26.39 42.80 -40.12
C GLY A 627 24.95 42.91 -40.65
N ALA A 628 24.26 44.00 -40.29
CA ALA A 628 22.95 44.31 -40.85
C ALA A 628 23.02 44.37 -42.38
N PHE A 629 21.88 44.17 -43.05
CA PHE A 629 21.82 44.25 -44.52
C PHE A 629 22.45 45.57 -44.99
N PRO A 630 23.34 45.56 -46.00
CA PRO A 630 23.34 46.67 -46.94
C PRO A 630 21.92 46.67 -47.50
N GLY A 631 21.12 47.68 -47.16
CA GLY A 631 19.74 47.73 -47.66
C GLY A 631 19.78 47.59 -49.17
N ILE A 632 19.14 46.55 -49.72
CA ILE A 632 18.84 46.46 -51.17
C ILE A 632 18.22 47.77 -51.69
N VAL A 633 17.66 48.57 -50.79
CA VAL A 633 17.02 49.85 -51.03
C VAL A 633 17.92 51.06 -51.29
N ASN A 634 19.26 50.95 -51.25
CA ASN A 634 20.09 52.06 -51.76
C ASN A 634 20.55 51.89 -53.22
N SER A 635 20.19 50.81 -53.91
CA SER A 635 20.37 50.74 -55.38
C SER A 635 19.05 50.89 -56.15
N PRO A 636 18.58 52.12 -56.37
CA PRO A 636 17.70 52.40 -57.49
C PRO A 636 18.15 53.68 -58.20
N VAL A 637 19.31 53.67 -58.88
CA VAL A 637 19.74 54.85 -59.66
C VAL A 637 19.43 54.72 -61.16
N LEU A 638 19.09 53.53 -61.67
CA LEU A 638 18.98 53.31 -63.12
C LEU A 638 17.62 52.80 -63.64
N LEU A 639 16.64 52.48 -62.79
CA LEU A 639 15.31 52.07 -63.25
C LEU A 639 14.36 53.29 -63.30
N GLY A 640 13.66 53.45 -64.43
CA GLY A 640 12.57 54.41 -64.53
C GLY A 640 11.53 54.18 -63.43
N THR A 641 11.06 55.26 -62.80
CA THR A 641 10.01 55.19 -61.79
C THR A 641 8.65 55.29 -62.48
N ALA A 642 7.83 54.26 -62.35
CA ALA A 642 6.42 54.29 -62.74
C ALA A 642 5.56 54.68 -61.51
N GLY A 643 4.50 55.45 -61.77
CA GLY A 643 3.57 55.96 -60.73
C GLY A 643 2.78 54.86 -60.00
N ALA A 644 2.06 55.28 -58.95
CA ALA A 644 1.36 54.39 -58.02
C ALA A 644 0.39 53.41 -58.69
N ALA A 645 0.60 52.11 -58.46
CA ALA A 645 -0.30 51.05 -58.88
C ALA A 645 -1.45 50.86 -57.89
N GLY A 646 -2.60 50.35 -58.37
CA GLY A 646 -3.76 50.03 -57.54
C GLY A 646 -3.52 48.86 -56.56
N PRO A 647 -4.49 48.56 -55.67
CA PRO A 647 -4.34 47.55 -54.61
C PRO A 647 -4.30 46.11 -55.13
N ALA A 648 -4.69 45.85 -56.37
CA ALA A 648 -4.56 44.55 -57.04
C ALA A 648 -3.79 44.72 -58.35
N ILE A 649 -2.69 44.00 -58.49
CA ILE A 649 -1.73 44.19 -59.57
C ILE A 649 -1.50 42.85 -60.26
N ASN A 650 -1.69 42.87 -61.58
CA ASN A 650 -1.15 41.82 -62.44
C ASN A 650 0.27 42.22 -62.87
N VAL A 651 1.27 41.42 -62.53
CA VAL A 651 2.69 41.72 -62.84
C VAL A 651 2.95 41.94 -64.32
N ASP A 652 2.12 41.35 -65.20
CA ASP A 652 2.23 41.49 -66.65
C ASP A 652 1.77 42.86 -67.18
N THR A 653 1.04 43.62 -66.37
CA THR A 653 0.61 44.98 -66.73
C THR A 653 1.63 46.05 -66.36
N LEU A 654 2.63 45.70 -65.56
CA LEU A 654 3.61 46.66 -65.06
C LEU A 654 4.70 46.93 -66.11
N PRO A 655 5.11 48.20 -66.31
CA PRO A 655 6.23 48.53 -67.17
C PRO A 655 7.55 47.99 -66.61
N SER A 656 8.59 47.96 -67.44
CA SER A 656 9.94 47.68 -66.95
C SER A 656 10.38 48.79 -65.99
N GLY A 657 10.83 48.44 -64.79
CA GLY A 657 11.28 49.42 -63.78
C GLY A 657 10.64 49.26 -62.40
N ILE A 658 10.72 50.33 -61.61
CA ILE A 658 10.22 50.37 -60.23
C ILE A 658 8.81 50.95 -60.22
N THR A 659 7.87 50.17 -59.68
CA THR A 659 6.52 50.59 -59.36
C THR A 659 6.43 50.84 -57.85
N ASN A 660 6.32 52.12 -57.45
CA ASN A 660 6.18 52.51 -56.04
C ASN A 660 4.69 52.65 -55.69
N ALA A 661 4.18 51.80 -54.81
CA ALA A 661 2.77 51.83 -54.40
C ALA A 661 2.52 52.50 -53.04
N GLY A 662 3.52 53.18 -52.47
CA GLY A 662 3.39 53.88 -51.18
C GLY A 662 3.16 52.93 -49.99
N ALA A 663 2.38 53.38 -49.00
CA ALA A 663 2.05 52.62 -47.78
C ALA A 663 0.78 51.77 -47.89
N SER A 664 0.51 51.22 -49.07
CA SER A 664 -0.70 50.45 -49.35
C SER A 664 -0.46 48.94 -49.31
N ASN A 665 -1.43 48.19 -48.80
CA ASN A 665 -1.47 46.75 -48.96
C ASN A 665 -1.79 46.42 -50.44
N LEU A 666 -1.08 45.46 -51.00
CA LEU A 666 -1.19 45.08 -52.41
C LEU A 666 -1.50 43.60 -52.54
N THR A 667 -2.16 43.24 -53.63
CA THR A 667 -2.34 41.86 -54.07
C THR A 667 -1.62 41.65 -55.40
N LEU A 668 -0.76 40.64 -55.49
CA LEU A 668 0.03 40.32 -56.69
C LEU A 668 -0.34 38.96 -57.26
N GLN A 669 -0.42 38.88 -58.59
CA GLN A 669 -0.53 37.63 -59.35
C GLN A 669 -0.08 37.84 -60.81
N GLY A 670 0.12 36.76 -61.55
CA GLY A 670 0.22 36.80 -63.01
C GLY A 670 1.50 36.18 -63.58
N THR A 671 1.51 36.01 -64.88
CA THR A 671 2.68 35.54 -65.64
C THR A 671 3.25 36.71 -66.41
N LEU A 672 4.51 37.06 -66.17
CA LEU A 672 5.18 38.11 -66.92
C LEU A 672 5.43 37.60 -68.34
N SER A 673 4.67 38.10 -69.32
CA SER A 673 4.53 37.65 -70.72
C SER A 673 5.64 38.14 -71.67
N SER A 674 6.56 38.98 -71.19
CA SER A 674 7.65 39.58 -71.97
C SER A 674 8.91 39.73 -71.11
N PRO A 675 10.12 39.54 -71.67
CA PRO A 675 11.36 39.54 -70.89
C PRO A 675 11.72 40.96 -70.43
N ARG A 676 11.31 41.32 -69.21
CA ARG A 676 11.62 42.61 -68.57
C ARG A 676 11.80 42.49 -67.07
N THR A 677 12.33 43.55 -66.46
CA THR A 677 12.49 43.63 -65.00
C THR A 677 11.33 44.41 -64.41
N VAL A 678 10.60 43.79 -63.48
CA VAL A 678 9.48 44.43 -62.77
C VAL A 678 9.80 44.44 -61.28
N VAL A 679 9.89 45.63 -60.68
CA VAL A 679 10.09 45.81 -59.25
C VAL A 679 8.84 46.42 -58.64
N VAL A 680 8.20 45.72 -57.71
CA VAL A 680 7.07 46.22 -56.93
C VAL A 680 7.58 46.61 -55.55
N ARG A 681 7.41 47.87 -55.17
CA ARG A 681 7.85 48.40 -53.87
C ARG A 681 6.68 49.02 -53.09
N THR A 682 6.49 48.59 -51.84
CA THR A 682 5.51 49.15 -50.91
C THR A 682 6.04 49.10 -49.46
N THR A 683 5.55 49.98 -48.59
CA THR A 683 5.73 49.87 -47.13
C THR A 683 4.55 49.19 -46.43
N GLY A 684 3.57 48.69 -47.19
CA GLY A 684 2.48 47.84 -46.72
C GLY A 684 2.73 46.34 -46.92
N THR A 685 1.70 45.53 -46.73
CA THR A 685 1.74 44.07 -46.93
C THR A 685 1.40 43.70 -48.37
N VAL A 686 2.20 42.81 -48.98
CA VAL A 686 1.91 42.20 -50.28
C VAL A 686 1.33 40.81 -50.08
N THR A 687 0.12 40.59 -50.59
CA THR A 687 -0.51 39.27 -50.68
C THR A 687 -0.33 38.71 -52.08
N ILE A 688 0.42 37.63 -52.24
CA ILE A 688 0.51 36.87 -53.48
C ILE A 688 -0.72 35.94 -53.55
N SER A 689 -1.71 36.31 -54.35
CA SER A 689 -3.00 35.59 -54.45
C SER A 689 -3.04 34.51 -55.53
N GLY A 690 -2.09 34.56 -56.46
CA GLY A 690 -1.94 33.59 -57.54
C GLY A 690 -0.47 33.40 -57.87
N ASN A 691 -0.19 32.42 -58.73
CA ASN A 691 1.19 32.16 -59.15
C ASN A 691 1.82 33.42 -59.77
N LEU A 692 3.08 33.66 -59.41
CA LEU A 692 3.95 34.62 -60.07
C LEU A 692 4.91 33.82 -60.93
N VAL A 693 4.84 33.99 -62.24
CA VAL A 693 5.59 33.14 -63.18
C VAL A 693 6.34 34.01 -64.17
N LEU A 694 7.62 33.70 -64.40
CA LEU A 694 8.30 34.20 -65.59
C LEU A 694 7.88 33.32 -66.77
N GLY A 695 7.30 33.90 -67.83
CA GLY A 695 6.96 33.08 -68.99
C GLY A 695 8.19 32.62 -69.78
N ALA A 696 7.95 31.83 -70.81
CA ALA A 696 9.01 31.20 -71.58
C ALA A 696 9.55 32.15 -72.67
N TYR A 697 10.74 32.72 -72.44
CA TYR A 697 11.43 33.58 -73.41
C TYR A 697 12.82 33.04 -73.75
N PRO A 698 13.32 33.28 -74.97
CA PRO A 698 14.72 33.04 -75.30
C PRO A 698 15.59 34.01 -74.47
N VAL A 699 16.43 33.45 -73.60
CA VAL A 699 17.36 34.24 -72.77
C VAL A 699 18.54 34.65 -73.65
N SER A 700 18.72 35.96 -73.85
CA SER A 700 19.94 36.54 -74.45
C SER A 700 20.63 37.38 -73.38
N GLY A 701 21.97 37.38 -73.37
CA GLY A 701 22.81 37.72 -72.22
C GLY A 701 22.44 38.98 -71.41
N ALA A 702 21.84 40.00 -72.02
CA ALA A 702 21.46 41.26 -71.35
C ALA A 702 19.99 41.37 -70.91
N ASN A 703 19.10 40.47 -71.35
CA ASN A 703 17.64 40.55 -71.13
C ASN A 703 17.13 39.44 -70.19
N VAL A 704 17.72 39.35 -69.00
CA VAL A 704 17.24 38.43 -67.98
C VAL A 704 16.02 39.04 -67.29
N ALA A 705 14.86 38.39 -67.40
CA ALA A 705 13.63 38.85 -66.77
C ALA A 705 13.64 38.55 -65.27
N GLN A 706 13.21 39.51 -64.45
CA GLN A 706 13.07 39.31 -63.01
C GLN A 706 11.82 40.00 -62.47
N ILE A 707 11.19 39.37 -61.50
CA ILE A 707 10.16 39.97 -60.66
C ILE A 707 10.78 40.18 -59.28
N VAL A 708 10.73 41.40 -58.75
CA VAL A 708 11.24 41.74 -57.44
C VAL A 708 10.13 42.34 -56.60
N VAL A 709 9.84 41.73 -55.45
CA VAL A 709 8.80 42.17 -54.52
C VAL A 709 9.48 42.69 -53.26
N ILE A 710 9.34 43.99 -53.01
CA ILE A 710 9.84 44.68 -51.81
C ILE A 710 8.65 45.21 -51.03
N ALA A 711 8.40 44.67 -49.84
CA ALA A 711 7.21 44.98 -49.04
C ALA A 711 7.55 45.03 -47.55
N GLN A 712 6.65 45.56 -46.71
CA GLN A 712 6.81 45.38 -45.26
C GLN A 712 6.62 43.91 -44.87
N ASN A 713 5.55 43.28 -45.35
CA ASN A 713 5.31 41.84 -45.20
C ASN A 713 4.92 41.24 -46.54
N ILE A 714 5.20 39.95 -46.74
CA ILE A 714 4.78 39.20 -47.92
C ILE A 714 4.02 37.97 -47.45
N ILE A 715 2.80 37.80 -47.95
CA ILE A 715 1.89 36.72 -47.59
C ILE A 715 1.56 35.93 -48.85
N ILE A 716 1.79 34.63 -48.88
CA ILE A 716 1.50 33.75 -50.02
C ILE A 716 0.25 32.93 -49.70
N GLN A 717 -0.75 32.99 -50.56
CA GLN A 717 -2.01 32.28 -50.34
C GLN A 717 -1.88 30.75 -50.52
N PRO A 718 -2.70 29.94 -49.83
CA PRO A 718 -2.64 28.47 -49.91
C PRO A 718 -2.77 27.89 -51.33
N SER A 719 -3.44 28.59 -52.25
CA SER A 719 -3.63 28.16 -53.64
C SER A 719 -2.37 28.31 -54.51
N VAL A 720 -1.41 29.14 -54.09
CA VAL A 720 -0.19 29.41 -54.86
C VAL A 720 0.74 28.21 -54.80
N THR A 721 1.24 27.81 -55.96
CA THR A 721 2.17 26.68 -56.15
C THR A 721 3.52 27.12 -56.68
N LYS A 722 3.62 28.29 -57.32
CA LYS A 722 4.86 28.78 -57.91
C LYS A 722 5.01 30.30 -57.79
N VAL A 723 6.19 30.74 -57.35
CA VAL A 723 6.60 32.15 -57.24
C VAL A 723 8.00 32.32 -57.84
N ASP A 724 8.07 32.82 -59.05
CA ASP A 724 9.31 33.19 -59.74
C ASP A 724 9.67 34.65 -59.45
N ALA A 725 10.10 34.95 -58.23
CA ALA A 725 10.40 36.31 -57.80
C ALA A 725 11.44 36.38 -56.68
N TRP A 726 12.13 37.51 -56.60
CA TRP A 726 12.86 37.93 -55.41
C TRP A 726 11.86 38.42 -54.37
N LEU A 727 11.89 37.84 -53.17
CA LEU A 727 11.00 38.21 -52.06
C LEU A 727 11.81 38.91 -50.98
N VAL A 728 11.56 40.22 -50.80
CA VAL A 728 12.27 41.06 -49.85
C VAL A 728 11.27 41.70 -48.89
N ALA A 729 11.15 41.13 -47.68
CA ALA A 729 10.32 41.69 -46.61
C ALA A 729 11.16 42.61 -45.72
N GLN A 730 10.86 43.90 -45.77
CA GLN A 730 11.57 44.96 -45.07
C GLN A 730 10.83 45.33 -43.78
N PRO A 731 11.46 45.14 -42.61
CA PRO A 731 10.85 45.57 -41.37
C PRO A 731 10.73 47.09 -41.29
N SER A 732 9.68 47.60 -40.64
CA SER A 732 9.54 49.03 -40.33
C SER A 732 10.24 49.43 -39.03
N SER A 733 10.60 48.44 -38.20
CA SER A 733 11.37 48.59 -36.96
C SER A 733 12.06 47.26 -36.62
N ALA A 734 12.93 47.24 -35.63
CA ALA A 734 13.59 46.00 -35.19
C ALA A 734 12.63 44.83 -34.85
N THR A 735 11.37 45.13 -34.48
CA THR A 735 10.39 44.14 -34.00
C THR A 735 9.10 44.11 -34.80
N THR A 736 8.94 44.98 -35.82
CA THR A 736 7.68 45.14 -36.55
C THR A 736 7.87 44.93 -38.05
N GLY A 737 7.04 44.06 -38.61
CA GLY A 737 7.05 43.73 -40.04
C GLY A 737 8.25 42.88 -40.45
N GLY A 738 8.57 42.87 -41.75
CA GLY A 738 9.67 42.08 -42.30
C GLY A 738 9.36 40.58 -42.34
N THR A 739 8.09 40.20 -42.37
CA THR A 739 7.67 38.79 -42.33
C THR A 739 7.28 38.30 -43.72
N ILE A 740 7.80 37.13 -44.12
CA ILE A 740 7.31 36.34 -45.25
C ILE A 740 6.58 35.13 -44.69
N SER A 741 5.30 34.97 -45.04
CA SER A 741 4.48 33.82 -44.65
C SER A 741 4.02 33.06 -45.88
N THR A 742 4.35 31.77 -45.97
CA THR A 742 4.06 30.98 -47.18
C THR A 742 2.66 30.38 -47.21
N CYS A 743 1.90 30.56 -46.13
CA CYS A 743 0.48 30.25 -46.10
C CYS A 743 -0.29 31.16 -45.15
N ASP A 744 -1.26 31.89 -45.69
CA ASP A 744 -2.21 32.67 -44.91
C ASP A 744 -3.41 31.84 -44.47
N VAL A 745 -3.54 31.69 -43.16
CA VAL A 745 -4.79 31.26 -42.51
C VAL A 745 -5.13 32.39 -41.57
N ALA A 746 -6.30 33.01 -41.75
CA ALA A 746 -6.71 34.22 -41.03
C ALA A 746 -6.96 33.95 -39.53
N GLN A 747 -5.89 33.69 -38.78
CA GLN A 747 -5.85 33.50 -37.34
C GLN A 747 -4.59 34.17 -36.81
N ASN A 748 -4.75 35.20 -35.98
CA ASN A 748 -3.66 35.85 -35.24
C ASN A 748 -3.64 35.24 -33.84
N PRO A 749 -2.51 34.71 -33.33
CA PRO A 749 -1.19 34.64 -33.94
C PRO A 749 -1.08 33.56 -35.02
N TYR A 750 -0.27 33.87 -36.03
CA TYR A 750 -0.20 33.08 -37.27
C TYR A 750 0.00 31.58 -37.01
N TYR A 751 0.63 31.09 -35.94
CA TYR A 751 0.79 29.65 -35.68
C TYR A 751 -0.50 28.84 -35.41
N LEU A 752 -1.68 29.47 -35.33
CA LEU A 752 -2.96 28.78 -35.15
C LEU A 752 -3.64 28.47 -36.49
N GLY A 753 -4.38 27.35 -36.56
CA GLY A 753 -5.23 27.01 -37.71
C GLY A 753 -4.59 26.16 -38.82
N LEU A 754 -3.35 25.71 -38.67
CA LEU A 754 -2.76 24.70 -39.55
C LEU A 754 -3.27 23.30 -39.18
N SER A 755 -3.63 22.52 -40.19
CA SER A 755 -4.00 21.10 -40.07
C SER A 755 -3.44 20.35 -41.27
N ALA A 756 -3.51 19.02 -41.25
CA ALA A 756 -3.03 18.21 -42.37
C ALA A 756 -3.69 18.54 -43.73
N SER A 757 -4.89 19.13 -43.73
CA SER A 757 -5.64 19.51 -44.92
C SER A 757 -5.51 21.00 -45.30
N VAL A 758 -5.03 21.85 -44.38
CA VAL A 758 -4.89 23.28 -44.59
C VAL A 758 -3.46 23.60 -45.04
N CYS A 759 -3.30 24.40 -46.10
CA CYS A 759 -2.00 24.68 -46.73
C CYS A 759 -1.32 23.43 -47.33
N ASN A 760 -2.11 22.42 -47.73
CA ASN A 760 -1.66 21.11 -48.18
C ASN A 760 -1.30 21.06 -49.68
N THR A 761 -0.61 22.08 -50.17
CA THR A 761 -0.14 22.19 -51.57
C THR A 761 1.33 22.56 -51.57
N GLN A 762 2.13 21.95 -52.45
CA GLN A 762 3.55 22.28 -52.59
C GLN A 762 3.73 23.70 -53.11
N LEU A 763 4.66 24.45 -52.51
CA LEU A 763 5.08 25.77 -52.98
C LEU A 763 6.53 25.73 -53.46
N GLN A 764 6.78 26.22 -54.68
CA GLN A 764 8.12 26.48 -55.19
C GLN A 764 8.36 27.98 -55.33
N VAL A 765 9.36 28.50 -54.62
CA VAL A 765 9.86 29.88 -54.77
C VAL A 765 11.18 29.83 -55.53
N ASN A 766 11.22 30.42 -56.71
CA ASN A 766 12.39 30.50 -57.56
C ASN A 766 12.94 31.93 -57.56
N GLY A 767 13.83 32.22 -56.61
CA GLY A 767 14.44 33.53 -56.44
C GLY A 767 14.92 33.74 -55.00
N PRO A 768 15.74 34.79 -54.76
CA PRO A 768 16.18 35.17 -53.43
C PRO A 768 15.04 35.41 -52.44
N VAL A 769 15.23 34.96 -51.20
CA VAL A 769 14.32 35.20 -50.08
C VAL A 769 15.07 35.92 -48.97
N MET A 770 14.59 37.11 -48.63
CA MET A 770 15.15 37.98 -47.59
C MET A 770 14.04 38.49 -46.68
N ALA A 771 14.14 38.20 -45.38
CA ALA A 771 13.14 38.61 -44.40
C ALA A 771 13.75 38.74 -42.99
N ARG A 772 13.11 39.55 -42.14
CA ARG A 772 13.33 39.46 -40.69
C ARG A 772 12.84 38.10 -40.18
N GLU A 773 11.70 37.63 -40.70
CA GLU A 773 11.05 36.39 -40.28
C GLU A 773 10.49 35.65 -41.50
N LEU A 774 10.85 34.39 -41.67
CA LEU A 774 10.31 33.50 -42.71
C LEU A 774 9.50 32.40 -42.05
N GLN A 775 8.20 32.39 -42.29
CA GLN A 775 7.27 31.39 -41.78
C GLN A 775 6.92 30.41 -42.91
N LEU A 776 7.59 29.25 -42.87
CA LEU A 776 7.32 28.10 -43.73
C LEU A 776 6.14 27.31 -43.15
N ARG A 777 4.99 27.40 -43.81
CA ARG A 777 3.68 27.01 -43.26
C ARG A 777 2.91 26.04 -44.15
N ARG A 778 3.54 25.50 -45.21
CA ARG A 778 2.88 24.46 -46.01
C ARG A 778 2.86 23.15 -45.26
N THR A 779 1.75 22.44 -45.40
CA THR A 779 1.57 21.13 -44.76
C THR A 779 1.73 19.98 -45.74
N TYR A 780 2.03 20.24 -47.01
CA TYR A 780 2.14 19.21 -48.05
C TYR A 780 3.25 18.17 -47.79
N GLY A 781 3.00 16.93 -48.22
CA GLY A 781 3.95 15.82 -48.13
C GLY A 781 4.11 15.23 -46.73
N ALA A 782 5.20 14.49 -46.54
CA ALA A 782 5.52 13.72 -45.32
C ALA A 782 4.59 12.53 -45.02
N GLU A 783 3.66 12.19 -45.92
CA GLU A 783 2.77 11.02 -45.81
C GLU A 783 3.38 9.74 -46.39
N LYS A 784 3.36 8.62 -45.64
CA LYS A 784 3.88 7.31 -46.10
C LYS A 784 3.02 6.68 -47.20
N ASN A 785 1.69 6.72 -47.04
CA ASN A 785 0.75 5.98 -47.89
C ASN A 785 0.66 6.47 -49.35
N ILE A 786 1.29 7.61 -49.68
CA ILE A 786 1.28 8.21 -51.03
C ILE A 786 2.71 8.28 -51.60
N GLY A 787 3.69 7.62 -50.96
CA GLY A 787 5.11 7.78 -51.31
C GLY A 787 5.64 9.19 -51.07
N GLY A 788 4.90 10.04 -50.33
CA GLY A 788 5.19 11.46 -50.14
C GLY A 788 6.12 11.80 -48.99
N VAL A 789 6.72 10.78 -48.36
CA VAL A 789 7.79 10.94 -47.36
C VAL A 789 9.00 11.71 -47.88
N ASN A 790 9.16 11.80 -49.20
CA ASN A 790 10.23 12.53 -49.89
C ASN A 790 9.78 13.88 -50.48
N TYR A 791 8.49 14.20 -50.50
CA TYR A 791 8.02 15.45 -51.11
C TYR A 791 8.17 16.61 -50.13
N PRO A 792 8.94 17.66 -50.49
CA PRO A 792 8.97 18.88 -49.71
C PRO A 792 7.65 19.61 -49.83
N ALA A 793 7.19 20.17 -48.72
CA ALA A 793 6.09 21.11 -48.71
C ALA A 793 6.49 22.41 -49.41
N GLU A 794 7.76 22.80 -49.28
CA GLU A 794 8.29 24.07 -49.76
C GLU A 794 9.68 23.87 -50.35
N ILE A 795 9.86 24.37 -51.58
CA ILE A 795 11.13 24.38 -52.29
C ILE A 795 11.54 25.83 -52.48
N LEU A 796 12.67 26.20 -51.91
CA LEU A 796 13.29 27.51 -52.09
C LEU A 796 14.49 27.30 -52.99
N ASN A 797 14.42 27.85 -54.20
CA ASN A 797 15.37 27.58 -55.27
C ASN A 797 15.99 28.90 -55.73
N PHE A 798 17.27 29.09 -55.44
CA PHE A 798 18.02 30.21 -55.98
C PHE A 798 18.54 29.83 -57.36
N ARG A 799 17.87 30.35 -58.39
CA ARG A 799 18.20 30.02 -59.77
C ARG A 799 19.38 30.87 -60.28
N PRO A 800 20.23 30.32 -61.18
CA PRO A 800 21.36 31.05 -61.76
C PRO A 800 20.98 32.33 -62.52
N ASP A 801 19.77 32.43 -63.07
CA ASP A 801 19.30 33.65 -63.75
C ASP A 801 19.18 34.85 -62.79
N ALA A 802 18.89 34.61 -61.51
CA ALA A 802 18.88 35.67 -60.51
C ALA A 802 20.29 36.25 -60.30
N PHE A 803 21.31 35.38 -60.22
CA PHE A 803 22.71 35.80 -60.12
C PHE A 803 23.17 36.54 -61.37
N LEU A 804 22.88 36.01 -62.57
CA LEU A 804 23.25 36.66 -63.84
C LEU A 804 22.55 38.02 -64.02
N TRP A 805 21.29 38.14 -63.59
CA TRP A 805 20.58 39.41 -63.61
C TRP A 805 21.22 40.44 -62.67
N GLU A 806 21.57 40.05 -61.45
CA GLU A 806 22.26 40.92 -60.50
C GLU A 806 23.62 41.37 -61.04
N LEU A 807 24.37 40.46 -61.67
CA LEU A 807 25.70 40.73 -62.25
C LEU A 807 25.60 41.74 -63.40
N ASN A 808 24.71 41.52 -64.37
CA ASN A 808 24.43 42.46 -65.46
C ASN A 808 23.97 43.84 -64.96
N TYR A 809 23.28 43.88 -63.82
CA TYR A 809 22.76 45.12 -63.26
C TYR A 809 23.81 45.86 -62.39
N GLY A 810 24.72 45.11 -61.74
CA GLY A 810 25.80 45.62 -60.88
C GLY A 810 27.03 46.15 -61.63
N GLU A 811 27.28 45.71 -62.87
CA GLU A 811 28.42 46.14 -63.71
C GLU A 811 28.44 47.66 -64.01
N SER A 812 27.37 48.41 -63.73
CA SER A 812 27.33 49.87 -63.90
C SER A 812 28.09 50.68 -62.82
N GLN A 813 28.61 50.06 -61.74
CA GLN A 813 29.25 50.78 -60.61
C GLN A 813 30.46 50.10 -59.91
N GLY A 814 31.14 49.09 -60.47
CA GLY A 814 32.44 48.66 -59.91
C GLY A 814 32.88 47.25 -60.30
N ASP A 815 34.16 47.12 -60.65
CA ASP A 815 34.81 45.89 -61.07
C ASP A 815 34.94 44.89 -59.90
N LEU A 816 34.25 43.75 -60.00
CA LEU A 816 34.38 42.61 -59.09
C LEU A 816 34.84 41.40 -59.90
N THR A 817 36.13 41.11 -59.84
CA THR A 817 36.72 39.95 -60.51
C THR A 817 36.48 38.68 -59.68
N THR A 818 35.76 37.72 -60.26
CA THR A 818 35.68 36.36 -59.71
C THR A 818 37.03 35.67 -59.93
N VAL A 819 37.84 35.59 -58.88
CA VAL A 819 39.22 35.05 -58.97
C VAL A 819 39.22 33.52 -59.14
N SER A 820 38.19 32.84 -58.63
CA SER A 820 37.92 31.43 -58.95
C SER A 820 36.48 31.06 -58.60
N THR A 821 35.82 30.35 -59.50
CA THR A 821 34.60 29.59 -59.21
C THR A 821 34.99 28.13 -59.17
N ARG A 822 34.76 27.44 -58.05
CA ARG A 822 35.00 25.99 -57.95
C ARG A 822 33.66 25.31 -57.80
N GLU A 823 33.13 24.80 -58.90
CA GLU A 823 32.03 23.85 -58.82
C GLU A 823 32.52 22.61 -58.07
N LEU A 824 31.77 22.23 -57.04
CA LEU A 824 31.88 20.89 -56.49
C LEU A 824 31.19 19.96 -57.51
N PRO A 825 31.83 18.84 -57.90
CA PRO A 825 31.28 17.99 -58.94
C PRO A 825 29.86 17.53 -58.58
N PRO A 826 28.93 17.48 -59.55
CA PRO A 826 27.62 16.88 -59.31
C PRO A 826 27.86 15.45 -58.85
N ARG A 827 27.41 15.12 -57.64
CA ARG A 827 27.53 13.73 -57.16
C ARG A 827 26.30 12.96 -57.60
N TYR A 828 26.57 11.87 -58.33
CA TYR A 828 25.67 10.76 -58.58
C TYR A 828 25.25 10.06 -57.29
#